data_AF-A0A2D8LSX7-F1
#
_entry.id   AF-A0A2D8LSX7-F1
#
_cell.length_a   1.000
_cell.length_b   1.000
_cell.length_c   1.000
_cell.angle_alpha   90.00
_cell.angle_beta   90.00
_cell.angle_gamma   90.00
#
_symmetry.space_group_name_H-M   'P 1'
#
loop_
_entity.id
_entity.type
_entity.pdbx_description
1 polymer ?
#
loop_
_entity_poly.entity_id
_entity_poly.type
_entity_poly.pdbx_seq_one_letter_code
_entity_poly.pdbx_strand_id
1 'polypeptide(L)'
;MADIPVSDVRPDIPSEQRAATPSVTAVVVAHDPGAWFEEVLDSIVTQDYPRLDVVVVDGTAEGGLDERVRAVAPDATLIDASDTVGFAAAANTVLETDVESAFLLVCHDDVALSSDAVSVLVTEALRSNAGVAGPKLVEWEHPEVLQHVGFVVDQFAAAADVIEPAERDQEQYDRVRDVFAVPSACVLVRTGLFAAIGGFDPGITRRGEDVDFCWRAQLAGARVLVVPDARVRHRSNLIGRTGVDDIRRTRARHQLRTVLVTGGRVRLLGTLPLLMLLSLAEIIIATFTARFGQVRDIVSAWTWNLSRLDEIRRRRAGLRPKITISPGEIRAGQESGSVRINAFVRGQIGRRDQAFGEEFITAMRTGTTQFSVLTWALVLGLIVFGSRSLIGGGVPAVGDFVAFPESSGELVDTWWSSWRHRDLGSVGSTPTGLGLLGILAAVLGGSLGFVRTLWVLGPVLIGLIGAWRVLSVTGSRRAQIATLVAYAALPLPWAAIAGASWSTLGVYATAPWVLRALLEAQASAPFRSTEGPVRGLVSASVAAGVAVGLAGIFDPVVAVVTVFVATGLVAGALVTINPTGVARLVAATVGAALVGALLTLPLSIELLSSGLPWHPFADGRTGDASTEPLTDLLRFAIGPDSAALFTWAFAIPMTVPLLVGRAWRFELAVRLWFVALVAWALALIAVHGVLPFGVPEPGVLVAPAAIAVAALCGVCVSALEHDLRRDGSGWRQVVLPVVIGAAVVAALPGIGGITDGRWGLGRGGYENVLPLADPALDGSYRVLWVGHPDHLPAQGSPFVADMAWVATIDGLPDITERTIPADRGAHEQVELVLEAILEGDTLRAGRLLGGLGVRYVVAVERLAPAPFSDIDNARPLPAALVETLDTQLDLRRLAGVNSALRIYENTEWIPVRAAAVSTFDEGRTSLFDLQVAPITGTIGILVGEGTRYAGIIPDGVELFVAQTADGGWRLEVAGVEAAKRRSLDWATTFVPSAGGGEAVLAYTTPRWKQLVVIVQLLALIGTVSMAVRRLIGGRR
;
A
#
# COMPACT_ATOMS: atom_id res chain seq x y z
N MET A 1 46.14 -0.17 -59.26
CA MET A 1 47.58 -0.01 -59.55
C MET A 1 48.31 -0.74 -58.44
N ALA A 2 48.95 -1.86 -58.79
CA ALA A 2 49.78 -2.78 -57.99
C ALA A 2 49.12 -3.50 -56.78
N ASP A 3 48.88 -4.80 -56.96
CA ASP A 3 48.89 -5.82 -55.90
C ASP A 3 50.26 -5.80 -55.21
N ILE A 4 50.26 -5.54 -53.90
CA ILE A 4 51.39 -5.82 -53.01
C ILE A 4 50.92 -6.96 -52.10
N PRO A 5 51.59 -8.13 -52.09
CA PRO A 5 51.24 -9.18 -51.17
C PRO A 5 51.55 -8.70 -49.75
N VAL A 6 50.57 -8.74 -48.86
CA VAL A 6 50.80 -8.59 -47.41
C VAL A 6 51.60 -9.81 -46.98
N SER A 7 52.93 -9.66 -46.96
CA SER A 7 53.81 -10.60 -46.31
C SER A 7 53.48 -10.61 -44.82
N ASP A 8 53.31 -11.81 -44.28
CA ASP A 8 53.22 -12.14 -42.87
C ASP A 8 54.48 -11.63 -42.14
N VAL A 9 54.44 -10.38 -41.67
CA VAL A 9 55.49 -9.78 -40.84
C VAL A 9 54.93 -9.66 -39.43
N ARG A 10 54.85 -10.79 -38.73
CA ARG A 10 55.03 -10.75 -37.27
C ARG A 10 56.47 -10.26 -37.05
N PRO A 11 56.72 -9.15 -36.34
CA PRO A 11 58.08 -8.74 -36.05
C PRO A 11 58.81 -9.92 -35.39
N ASP A 12 59.97 -10.29 -35.94
CA ASP A 12 60.80 -11.36 -35.42
C ASP A 12 61.50 -10.83 -34.16
N ILE A 13 60.75 -10.79 -33.05
CA ILE A 13 61.23 -10.33 -31.75
C ILE A 13 62.20 -11.40 -31.23
N PRO A 14 63.45 -11.04 -30.86
CA PRO A 14 64.42 -11.97 -30.29
C PRO A 14 63.81 -12.80 -29.14
N SER A 15 64.17 -14.09 -29.06
CA SER A 15 63.62 -15.04 -28.08
C SER A 15 63.75 -14.57 -26.62
N GLU A 16 64.79 -13.79 -26.30
CA GLU A 16 64.98 -13.16 -24.98
C GLU A 16 63.94 -12.06 -24.67
N GLN A 17 63.54 -11.26 -25.65
CA GLN A 17 62.48 -10.24 -25.50
C GLN A 17 61.08 -10.87 -25.45
N ARG A 18 60.86 -11.99 -26.17
CA ARG A 18 59.62 -12.79 -26.02
C ARG A 18 59.47 -13.35 -24.61
N ALA A 19 60.55 -13.80 -23.97
CA ALA A 19 60.52 -14.31 -22.60
C ALA A 19 60.22 -13.21 -21.56
N ALA A 20 60.64 -11.96 -21.80
CA ALA A 20 60.42 -10.81 -20.92
C ALA A 20 59.03 -10.16 -21.06
N THR A 21 58.27 -10.48 -22.12
CA THR A 21 56.94 -9.93 -22.39
C THR A 21 55.88 -10.70 -21.59
N PRO A 22 54.96 -10.04 -20.86
CA PRO A 22 53.95 -10.74 -20.05
C PRO A 22 52.95 -11.50 -20.94
N SER A 23 52.55 -12.70 -20.52
CA SER A 23 51.51 -13.46 -21.23
C SER A 23 50.12 -12.87 -21.01
N VAL A 24 49.28 -12.91 -22.05
CA VAL A 24 47.89 -12.47 -22.04
C VAL A 24 47.02 -13.62 -22.50
N THR A 25 45.93 -13.91 -21.78
CA THR A 25 44.87 -14.80 -22.27
C THR A 25 43.64 -13.98 -22.61
N ALA A 26 43.23 -13.97 -23.87
CA ALA A 26 41.95 -13.40 -24.31
C ALA A 26 40.82 -14.39 -24.04
N VAL A 27 39.88 -14.01 -23.18
CA VAL A 27 38.71 -14.81 -22.77
C VAL A 27 37.49 -14.22 -23.45
N VAL A 28 37.02 -14.85 -24.53
CA VAL A 28 35.85 -14.43 -25.29
C VAL A 28 34.64 -15.22 -24.82
N VAL A 29 33.66 -14.55 -24.23
CA VAL A 29 32.42 -15.21 -23.75
C VAL A 29 31.35 -15.12 -24.83
N ALA A 30 30.98 -16.27 -25.38
CA ALA A 30 30.01 -16.40 -26.46
C ALA A 30 28.63 -16.87 -25.95
N HIS A 31 27.57 -16.21 -26.39
CA HIS A 31 26.19 -16.60 -26.05
C HIS A 31 25.27 -16.36 -27.25
N ASP A 32 25.03 -17.43 -28.02
CA ASP A 32 24.31 -17.44 -29.30
C ASP A 32 24.80 -16.36 -30.28
N PRO A 33 26.11 -16.29 -30.59
CA PRO A 33 26.71 -15.19 -31.34
C PRO A 33 26.24 -15.14 -32.79
N GLY A 34 25.94 -13.93 -33.29
CA GLY A 34 25.48 -13.73 -34.67
C GLY A 34 26.61 -13.77 -35.71
N ALA A 35 26.32 -13.29 -36.92
CA ALA A 35 27.24 -13.34 -38.07
C ALA A 35 28.50 -12.47 -37.97
N TRP A 36 28.66 -11.70 -36.87
CA TRP A 36 29.82 -10.84 -36.62
C TRP A 36 30.92 -11.55 -35.82
N PHE A 37 30.66 -12.75 -35.33
CA PHE A 37 31.56 -13.44 -34.40
C PHE A 37 32.90 -13.82 -35.03
N GLU A 38 32.90 -14.19 -36.30
CA GLU A 38 34.10 -14.50 -37.07
C GLU A 38 35.03 -13.28 -37.15
N GLU A 39 34.46 -12.08 -37.32
CA GLU A 39 35.20 -10.81 -37.31
C GLU A 39 35.78 -10.51 -35.91
N VAL A 40 35.05 -10.85 -34.84
CA VAL A 40 35.54 -10.74 -33.46
C VAL A 40 36.76 -11.64 -33.26
N LEU A 41 36.66 -12.93 -33.63
CA LEU A 41 37.77 -13.88 -33.49
C LEU A 41 38.98 -13.48 -34.34
N ASP A 42 38.76 -13.08 -35.59
CA ASP A 42 39.82 -12.63 -36.49
C ASP A 42 40.55 -11.40 -35.91
N SER A 43 39.81 -10.45 -35.33
CA SER A 43 40.40 -9.27 -34.68
C SER A 43 41.29 -9.61 -33.48
N ILE A 44 41.08 -10.76 -32.83
CA ILE A 44 41.89 -11.21 -31.69
C ILE A 44 43.11 -12.01 -32.17
N VAL A 45 42.95 -12.87 -33.17
CA VAL A 45 44.05 -13.70 -33.71
C VAL A 45 45.09 -12.85 -34.46
N THR A 46 44.65 -11.73 -35.05
CA THR A 46 45.50 -10.80 -35.82
C THR A 46 46.21 -9.74 -34.97
N GLN A 47 46.10 -9.81 -33.64
CA GLN A 47 46.80 -8.88 -32.74
C GLN A 47 48.33 -8.96 -32.92
N ASP A 48 48.99 -7.81 -32.80
CA ASP A 48 50.46 -7.70 -32.90
C ASP A 48 51.22 -8.18 -31.65
N TYR A 49 50.50 -8.69 -30.65
CA TYR A 49 51.06 -9.08 -29.36
C TYR A 49 51.62 -10.52 -29.36
N PRO A 50 52.90 -10.73 -29.00
CA PRO A 50 53.60 -12.00 -29.26
C PRO A 50 53.26 -13.15 -28.31
N ARG A 51 52.61 -12.90 -27.16
CA ARG A 51 52.23 -13.92 -26.16
C ARG A 51 50.76 -13.82 -25.80
N LEU A 52 49.91 -14.04 -26.81
CA LEU A 52 48.47 -14.00 -26.70
C LEU A 52 47.88 -15.41 -26.92
N ASP A 53 47.28 -15.96 -25.87
CA ASP A 53 46.50 -17.20 -25.93
C ASP A 53 45.01 -16.84 -26.02
N VAL A 54 44.23 -17.63 -26.76
CA VAL A 54 42.79 -17.39 -26.95
C VAL A 54 41.98 -18.50 -26.29
N VAL A 55 41.06 -18.11 -25.43
CA VAL A 55 40.07 -18.96 -24.76
C VAL A 55 38.68 -18.49 -25.16
N VAL A 56 37.88 -19.38 -25.73
CA VAL A 56 36.47 -19.13 -26.02
C VAL A 56 35.62 -19.89 -25.02
N VAL A 57 34.79 -19.15 -24.27
CA VAL A 57 33.82 -19.72 -23.34
C VAL A 57 32.48 -19.82 -24.04
N ASP A 58 32.03 -21.05 -24.31
CA ASP A 58 30.78 -21.34 -24.99
C ASP A 58 29.61 -21.40 -23.99
N GLY A 59 28.80 -20.35 -23.98
CA GLY A 59 27.53 -20.29 -23.25
C GLY A 59 26.30 -20.50 -24.13
N THR A 60 26.45 -21.07 -25.33
CA THR A 60 25.34 -21.34 -26.26
C THR A 60 24.56 -22.60 -25.85
N ALA A 61 23.24 -22.58 -26.01
CA ALA A 61 22.39 -23.70 -25.61
C ALA A 61 22.21 -24.77 -26.71
N GLU A 62 22.37 -24.38 -27.98
CA GLU A 62 22.08 -25.25 -29.14
C GLU A 62 23.34 -25.89 -29.77
N GLY A 63 24.54 -25.62 -29.23
CA GLY A 63 25.82 -26.15 -29.72
C GLY A 63 26.24 -25.59 -31.10
N GLY A 64 27.38 -26.04 -31.62
CA GLY A 64 27.87 -25.68 -32.97
C GLY A 64 28.83 -24.49 -33.05
N LEU A 65 29.13 -23.84 -31.91
CA LEU A 65 30.15 -22.78 -31.85
C LEU A 65 31.57 -23.29 -32.16
N ASP A 66 31.83 -24.50 -31.72
CA ASP A 66 33.03 -25.31 -31.94
C ASP A 66 33.60 -25.29 -33.37
N GLU A 67 32.74 -25.41 -34.38
CA GLU A 67 33.18 -25.41 -35.79
C GLU A 67 33.57 -24.00 -36.26
N ARG A 68 32.78 -22.99 -35.85
CA ARG A 68 33.02 -21.58 -36.17
C ARG A 68 34.32 -21.06 -35.56
N VAL A 69 34.60 -21.46 -34.31
CA VAL A 69 35.86 -21.10 -33.63
C VAL A 69 37.06 -21.72 -34.34
N ARG A 70 37.03 -23.02 -34.61
CA ARG A 70 38.15 -23.73 -35.24
C ARG A 70 38.45 -23.25 -36.66
N ALA A 71 37.46 -22.70 -37.37
CA ALA A 71 37.65 -22.14 -38.70
C ALA A 71 38.52 -20.86 -38.73
N VAL A 72 38.49 -20.06 -37.66
CA VAL A 72 39.20 -18.76 -37.58
C VAL A 72 40.37 -18.81 -36.59
N ALA A 73 40.19 -19.46 -35.45
CA ALA A 73 41.15 -19.58 -34.37
C ALA A 73 41.38 -21.07 -34.01
N PRO A 74 42.08 -21.85 -34.85
CA PRO A 74 42.25 -23.29 -34.67
C PRO A 74 42.99 -23.65 -33.37
N ASP A 75 43.86 -22.76 -32.88
CA ASP A 75 44.64 -22.93 -31.65
C ASP A 75 43.91 -22.44 -30.38
N ALA A 76 42.67 -21.95 -30.50
CA ALA A 76 41.90 -21.48 -29.36
C ALA A 76 41.44 -22.63 -28.46
N THR A 77 41.53 -22.43 -27.14
CA THR A 77 40.97 -23.36 -26.15
C THR A 77 39.47 -23.08 -25.97
N LEU A 78 38.63 -24.10 -26.01
CA LEU A 78 37.19 -23.96 -25.77
C LEU A 78 36.83 -24.46 -24.37
N ILE A 79 36.02 -23.68 -23.65
CA ILE A 79 35.46 -24.01 -22.34
C ILE A 79 33.94 -24.04 -22.46
N ASP A 80 33.33 -25.18 -22.12
CA ASP A 80 31.87 -25.29 -22.06
C ASP A 80 31.34 -24.60 -20.79
N ALA A 81 30.44 -23.64 -20.98
CA ALA A 81 29.73 -22.92 -19.94
C ALA A 81 28.23 -22.84 -20.22
N SER A 82 27.69 -23.78 -21.01
CA SER A 82 26.27 -23.85 -21.40
C SER A 82 25.31 -23.95 -20.20
N ASP A 83 25.76 -24.50 -19.07
CA ASP A 83 25.01 -24.58 -17.81
C ASP A 83 25.02 -23.28 -16.97
N THR A 84 25.79 -22.27 -17.38
CA THR A 84 25.91 -21.01 -16.63
C THR A 84 24.86 -19.98 -17.05
N VAL A 85 24.45 -19.13 -16.11
CA VAL A 85 23.46 -18.07 -16.38
C VAL A 85 24.13 -16.70 -16.39
N GLY A 86 24.35 -16.17 -17.59
CA GLY A 86 24.82 -14.81 -17.82
C GLY A 86 26.34 -14.66 -17.90
N PHE A 87 26.77 -13.52 -18.44
CA PHE A 87 28.18 -13.24 -18.77
C PHE A 87 29.12 -13.39 -17.57
N ALA A 88 28.75 -12.87 -16.40
CA ALA A 88 29.59 -12.90 -15.21
C ALA A 88 29.94 -14.32 -14.74
N ALA A 89 28.96 -15.24 -14.80
CA ALA A 89 29.17 -16.63 -14.41
C ALA A 89 30.04 -17.36 -15.45
N ALA A 90 29.75 -17.18 -16.74
CA ALA A 90 30.52 -17.76 -17.83
C ALA A 90 31.97 -17.25 -17.84
N ALA A 91 32.21 -15.95 -17.74
CA ALA A 91 33.57 -15.39 -17.69
C ALA A 91 34.42 -15.94 -16.53
N ASN A 92 33.78 -16.31 -15.41
CA ASN A 92 34.48 -16.82 -14.24
C ASN A 92 34.96 -18.28 -14.40
N THR A 93 34.47 -19.05 -15.38
CA THR A 93 34.91 -20.44 -15.59
C THR A 93 36.39 -20.54 -15.97
N VAL A 94 36.98 -19.45 -16.50
CA VAL A 94 38.43 -19.36 -16.73
C VAL A 94 39.23 -19.56 -15.45
N LEU A 95 38.68 -19.24 -14.27
CA LEU A 95 39.34 -19.44 -12.97
C LEU A 95 39.44 -20.92 -12.58
N GLU A 96 38.67 -21.80 -13.25
CA GLU A 96 38.68 -23.25 -13.05
C GLU A 96 39.69 -23.94 -13.99
N THR A 97 40.35 -23.17 -14.86
CA THR A 97 41.32 -23.64 -15.85
C THR A 97 42.75 -23.29 -15.41
N ASP A 98 43.76 -24.04 -15.88
CA ASP A 98 45.19 -23.82 -15.62
C ASP A 98 45.78 -22.61 -16.40
N VAL A 99 45.07 -21.47 -16.40
CA VAL A 99 45.53 -20.25 -17.10
C VAL A 99 46.57 -19.52 -16.25
N GLU A 100 47.84 -19.63 -16.65
CA GLU A 100 48.99 -19.00 -15.97
C GLU A 100 49.37 -17.61 -16.53
N SER A 101 48.55 -17.03 -17.41
CA SER A 101 48.88 -15.74 -18.03
C SER A 101 48.99 -14.60 -17.00
N ALA A 102 49.86 -13.63 -17.25
CA ALA A 102 50.00 -12.46 -16.36
C ALA A 102 48.76 -11.55 -16.38
N PHE A 103 48.09 -11.46 -17.54
CA PHE A 103 46.84 -10.72 -17.71
C PHE A 103 45.75 -11.57 -18.37
N LEU A 104 44.50 -11.31 -18.00
CA LEU A 104 43.32 -11.76 -18.73
C LEU A 104 42.74 -10.58 -19.48
N LEU A 105 42.39 -10.77 -20.75
CA LEU A 105 41.61 -9.84 -21.54
C LEU A 105 40.22 -10.43 -21.74
N VAL A 106 39.25 -10.00 -20.94
CA VAL A 106 37.88 -10.53 -21.01
C VAL A 106 37.08 -9.71 -22.01
N CYS A 107 36.48 -10.39 -23.00
CA CYS A 107 35.73 -9.79 -24.10
C CYS A 107 34.34 -10.42 -24.26
N HIS A 108 33.38 -9.61 -24.70
CA HIS A 108 32.10 -10.11 -25.20
C HIS A 108 32.23 -10.66 -26.64
N ASP A 109 31.19 -11.35 -27.11
CA ASP A 109 31.07 -11.91 -28.46
C ASP A 109 30.74 -10.89 -29.56
N ASP A 110 30.65 -9.61 -29.22
CA ASP A 110 30.17 -8.53 -30.07
C ASP A 110 31.13 -7.33 -30.09
N VAL A 111 32.42 -7.63 -29.95
CA VAL A 111 33.51 -6.68 -29.71
C VAL A 111 34.72 -7.01 -30.61
N ALA A 112 35.08 -6.09 -31.52
CA ALA A 112 36.21 -6.26 -32.45
C ALA A 112 37.33 -5.27 -32.11
N LEU A 113 38.55 -5.79 -31.92
CA LEU A 113 39.71 -5.03 -31.46
C LEU A 113 40.47 -4.39 -32.64
N SER A 114 41.10 -3.22 -32.43
CA SER A 114 42.15 -2.74 -33.34
C SER A 114 43.38 -3.64 -33.23
N SER A 115 44.18 -3.78 -34.30
CA SER A 115 45.30 -4.74 -34.40
C SER A 115 46.39 -4.56 -33.33
N ASP A 116 46.47 -3.38 -32.71
CA ASP A 116 47.43 -2.97 -31.69
C ASP A 116 46.84 -2.88 -30.28
N ALA A 117 45.53 -3.15 -30.12
CA ALA A 117 44.80 -2.88 -28.88
C ALA A 117 45.39 -3.61 -27.67
N VAL A 118 45.77 -4.88 -27.82
CA VAL A 118 46.36 -5.67 -26.73
C VAL A 118 47.71 -5.11 -26.31
N SER A 119 48.58 -4.81 -27.28
CA SER A 119 49.91 -4.21 -27.03
C SER A 119 49.81 -2.88 -26.28
N VAL A 120 48.87 -2.02 -26.70
CA VAL A 120 48.63 -0.71 -26.07
C VAL A 120 48.09 -0.87 -24.65
N LEU A 121 47.08 -1.73 -24.44
CA LEU A 121 46.49 -1.95 -23.11
C LEU A 121 47.51 -2.51 -22.12
N VAL A 122 48.31 -3.50 -22.51
CA VAL A 122 49.32 -4.11 -21.63
C VAL A 122 50.42 -3.12 -21.30
N THR A 123 50.93 -2.40 -22.31
CA THR A 123 51.97 -1.38 -22.12
C THR A 123 51.52 -0.33 -21.11
N GLU A 124 50.30 0.18 -21.25
CA GLU A 124 49.74 1.16 -20.32
C GLU A 124 49.43 0.59 -18.94
N ALA A 125 48.94 -0.65 -18.84
CA ALA A 125 48.71 -1.31 -17.57
C ALA A 125 50.00 -1.51 -16.77
N LEU A 126 51.12 -1.79 -17.44
CA LEU A 126 52.44 -1.86 -16.81
C LEU A 126 52.94 -0.46 -16.42
N ARG A 127 52.91 0.50 -17.36
CA ARG A 127 53.40 1.87 -17.16
C ARG A 127 52.71 2.57 -15.99
N SER A 128 51.40 2.41 -15.89
CA SER A 128 50.57 3.06 -14.87
C SER A 128 50.36 2.20 -13.61
N ASN A 129 50.94 0.99 -13.57
CA ASN A 129 50.68 -0.02 -12.56
C ASN A 129 49.16 -0.25 -12.31
N ALA A 130 48.41 -0.39 -13.40
CA ALA A 130 46.97 -0.63 -13.34
C ALA A 130 46.67 -2.07 -12.97
N GLY A 131 45.63 -2.28 -12.18
CA GLY A 131 45.06 -3.60 -11.98
C GLY A 131 43.99 -3.95 -13.01
N VAL A 132 43.31 -2.92 -13.53
CA VAL A 132 42.27 -3.02 -14.57
C VAL A 132 42.48 -1.90 -15.58
N ALA A 133 42.44 -2.23 -16.88
CA ALA A 133 42.52 -1.29 -17.99
C ALA A 133 41.43 -1.60 -19.02
N GLY A 134 40.70 -0.57 -19.47
CA GLY A 134 39.68 -0.70 -20.53
C GLY A 134 40.01 0.18 -21.74
N PRO A 135 39.66 -0.23 -22.97
CA PRO A 135 39.88 0.56 -24.17
C PRO A 135 38.84 1.68 -24.33
N LYS A 136 39.02 2.52 -25.36
CA LYS A 136 37.95 3.37 -25.91
C LYS A 136 37.02 2.51 -26.78
N LEU A 137 35.72 2.55 -26.48
CA LEU A 137 34.71 1.84 -27.27
C LEU A 137 34.03 2.80 -28.24
N VAL A 138 33.91 2.39 -29.49
CA VAL A 138 33.22 3.11 -30.57
C VAL A 138 32.12 2.25 -31.18
N GLU A 139 31.18 2.88 -31.89
CA GLU A 139 30.11 2.14 -32.54
C GLU A 139 30.65 1.23 -33.66
N TRP A 140 30.06 0.03 -33.77
CA TRP A 140 30.51 -0.97 -34.74
C TRP A 140 30.50 -0.51 -36.20
N GLU A 141 29.39 0.09 -36.64
CA GLU A 141 29.19 0.54 -38.03
C GLU A 141 29.67 1.99 -38.26
N HIS A 142 29.84 2.76 -37.18
CA HIS A 142 30.24 4.16 -37.20
C HIS A 142 31.38 4.41 -36.20
N PRO A 143 32.62 3.96 -36.52
CA PRO A 143 33.75 4.04 -35.59
C PRO A 143 34.14 5.47 -35.18
N GLU A 144 33.65 6.48 -35.90
CA GLU A 144 33.80 7.89 -35.53
C GLU A 144 32.86 8.34 -34.42
N VAL A 145 31.95 7.49 -33.95
CA VAL A 145 31.02 7.79 -32.86
C VAL A 145 31.44 7.06 -31.60
N LEU A 146 31.70 7.84 -30.55
CA LEU A 146 32.11 7.31 -29.26
C LEU A 146 30.94 6.59 -28.60
N GLN A 147 31.23 5.43 -28.04
CA GLN A 147 30.28 4.66 -27.26
C GLN A 147 30.59 4.71 -25.77
N HIS A 148 31.84 4.44 -25.37
CA HIS A 148 32.25 4.51 -23.96
C HIS A 148 33.72 4.92 -23.80
N VAL A 149 34.00 5.79 -22.83
CA VAL A 149 35.39 6.15 -22.42
C VAL A 149 35.55 6.06 -20.91
N GLY A 150 35.00 4.99 -20.34
CA GLY A 150 34.93 4.72 -18.90
C GLY A 150 33.75 5.41 -18.21
N PHE A 151 33.42 4.94 -17.01
CA PHE A 151 32.26 5.38 -16.24
C PHE A 151 32.66 6.17 -15.01
N VAL A 152 31.85 7.20 -14.73
CA VAL A 152 31.70 7.78 -13.40
C VAL A 152 30.58 7.06 -12.68
N VAL A 153 30.73 6.84 -11.37
CA VAL A 153 29.77 6.09 -10.57
C VAL A 153 29.49 6.82 -9.25
N ASP A 154 28.21 6.91 -8.88
CA ASP A 154 27.81 7.48 -7.59
C ASP A 154 27.81 6.46 -6.45
N GLN A 155 27.55 6.93 -5.23
CA GLN A 155 27.47 6.09 -4.03
C GLN A 155 26.34 5.04 -4.05
N PHE A 156 25.40 5.12 -5.00
CA PHE A 156 24.28 4.18 -5.18
C PHE A 156 24.53 3.18 -6.31
N ALA A 157 25.78 3.07 -6.78
CA ALA A 157 26.17 2.25 -7.94
C ALA A 157 25.49 2.66 -9.26
N ALA A 158 24.98 3.89 -9.36
CA ALA A 158 24.53 4.42 -10.64
C ALA A 158 25.73 4.90 -11.44
N ALA A 159 25.93 4.31 -12.61
CA ALA A 159 26.97 4.68 -13.56
C ALA A 159 26.43 5.65 -14.62
N ALA A 160 27.29 6.57 -15.05
CA ALA A 160 27.11 7.36 -16.27
C ALA A 160 28.42 7.39 -17.04
N ASP A 161 28.32 7.54 -18.37
CA ASP A 161 29.48 7.80 -19.20
C ASP A 161 29.96 9.25 -19.02
N VAL A 162 31.23 9.48 -19.33
CA VAL A 162 31.82 10.82 -19.35
C VAL A 162 31.45 11.55 -20.65
N ILE A 163 31.08 10.82 -21.69
CA ILE A 163 30.75 11.34 -23.01
C ILE A 163 29.27 11.69 -23.16
N GLU A 164 28.96 12.56 -24.11
CA GLU A 164 27.59 12.78 -24.55
C GLU A 164 27.12 11.69 -25.52
N PRO A 165 25.82 11.39 -25.56
CA PRO A 165 25.28 10.41 -26.50
C PRO A 165 25.49 10.80 -27.96
N ALA A 166 25.98 9.84 -28.76
CA ALA A 166 26.33 10.06 -30.17
C ALA A 166 27.37 11.17 -30.38
N GLU A 167 28.18 11.44 -29.36
CA GLU A 167 29.34 12.31 -29.48
C GLU A 167 30.35 11.72 -30.46
N ARG A 168 30.84 12.54 -31.39
CA ARG A 168 31.85 12.09 -32.36
C ARG A 168 33.23 12.12 -31.72
N ASP A 169 34.07 11.16 -32.08
CA ASP A 169 35.48 11.11 -31.70
C ASP A 169 36.24 12.18 -32.50
N GLN A 170 36.62 13.25 -31.79
CA GLN A 170 37.45 14.36 -32.24
C GLN A 170 38.76 14.39 -31.44
N GLU A 171 39.18 13.23 -30.92
CA GLU A 171 40.37 13.05 -30.08
C GLU A 171 40.28 13.76 -28.70
N GLN A 172 39.08 14.19 -28.31
CA GLN A 172 38.84 14.96 -27.09
C GLN A 172 39.00 14.13 -25.80
N TYR A 173 39.07 12.80 -25.91
CA TYR A 173 39.29 11.89 -24.79
C TYR A 173 40.52 11.01 -24.95
N ASP A 174 41.55 11.45 -25.70
CA ASP A 174 42.74 10.62 -26.04
C ASP A 174 43.82 10.63 -24.94
N ARG A 175 43.41 10.87 -23.70
CA ARG A 175 44.29 10.88 -22.54
C ARG A 175 43.97 9.72 -21.61
N VAL A 176 45.00 8.92 -21.30
CA VAL A 176 44.94 7.92 -20.22
C VAL A 176 44.54 8.58 -18.91
N ARG A 177 43.47 8.07 -18.29
CA ARG A 177 42.92 8.63 -17.04
C ARG A 177 42.36 7.54 -16.14
N ASP A 178 42.39 7.79 -14.84
CA ASP A 178 41.68 6.96 -13.87
C ASP A 178 40.17 7.17 -14.04
N VAL A 179 39.42 6.07 -14.02
CA VAL A 179 37.96 6.05 -14.10
C VAL A 179 37.43 5.11 -13.03
N PHE A 180 36.17 5.27 -12.63
CA PHE A 180 35.63 4.42 -11.57
C PHE A 180 35.36 2.99 -12.06
N ALA A 181 34.86 2.86 -13.29
CA ALA A 181 34.65 1.57 -13.92
C ALA A 181 34.92 1.65 -15.42
N VAL A 182 35.25 0.51 -16.03
CA VAL A 182 35.33 0.33 -17.49
C VAL A 182 34.30 -0.71 -17.92
N PRO A 183 33.71 -0.60 -19.13
CA PRO A 183 32.73 -1.56 -19.61
C PRO A 183 33.29 -2.98 -19.65
N SER A 184 32.49 -3.97 -19.25
CA SER A 184 32.88 -5.39 -19.31
C SER A 184 32.99 -5.94 -20.74
N ALA A 185 32.56 -5.17 -21.73
CA ALA A 185 32.64 -5.53 -23.14
C ALA A 185 34.08 -5.84 -23.58
N CYS A 186 35.07 -5.11 -23.07
CA CYS A 186 36.49 -5.42 -23.25
C CYS A 186 37.27 -4.89 -22.05
N VAL A 187 37.87 -5.77 -21.25
CA VAL A 187 38.61 -5.38 -20.05
C VAL A 187 39.88 -6.21 -19.88
N LEU A 188 41.01 -5.54 -19.77
CA LEU A 188 42.29 -6.14 -19.38
C LEU A 188 42.42 -6.09 -17.85
N VAL A 189 42.71 -7.22 -17.23
CA VAL A 189 42.86 -7.35 -15.78
C VAL A 189 44.08 -8.21 -15.45
N ARG A 190 44.79 -7.88 -14.37
CA ARG A 190 45.82 -8.77 -13.81
C ARG A 190 45.18 -10.06 -13.32
N THR A 191 45.66 -11.21 -13.80
CA THR A 191 45.09 -12.53 -13.47
C THR A 191 45.02 -12.77 -11.95
N GLY A 192 46.09 -12.42 -11.24
CA GLY A 192 46.14 -12.51 -9.77
C GLY A 192 45.10 -11.64 -9.07
N LEU A 193 44.78 -10.45 -9.60
CA LEU A 193 43.71 -9.61 -9.05
C LEU A 193 42.33 -10.22 -9.33
N PHE A 194 42.08 -10.67 -10.56
CA PHE A 194 40.82 -11.29 -10.96
C PHE A 194 40.50 -12.51 -10.08
N ALA A 195 41.47 -13.41 -9.91
CA ALA A 195 41.37 -14.56 -9.01
C ALA A 195 41.22 -14.13 -7.55
N ALA A 196 42.05 -13.17 -7.08
CA ALA A 196 42.01 -12.71 -5.70
C ALA A 196 40.62 -12.19 -5.33
N ILE A 197 39.96 -11.37 -6.14
CA ILE A 197 38.62 -10.83 -5.80
C ILE A 197 37.45 -11.75 -6.19
N GLY A 198 37.73 -12.94 -6.72
CA GLY A 198 36.73 -13.95 -7.09
C GLY A 198 35.94 -13.60 -8.35
N GLY A 199 36.60 -13.00 -9.35
CA GLY A 199 36.02 -12.67 -10.65
C GLY A 199 34.83 -11.71 -10.59
N PHE A 200 33.92 -11.82 -11.56
CA PHE A 200 32.63 -11.12 -11.60
C PHE A 200 31.62 -11.69 -10.58
N ASP A 201 30.51 -10.99 -10.31
CA ASP A 201 29.43 -11.51 -9.44
C ASP A 201 28.45 -12.36 -10.25
N PRO A 202 28.37 -13.68 -10.04
CA PRO A 202 27.44 -14.54 -10.78
C PRO A 202 25.97 -14.23 -10.43
N GLY A 203 25.71 -13.52 -9.32
CA GLY A 203 24.38 -13.00 -9.02
C GLY A 203 23.99 -11.79 -9.88
N ILE A 204 24.94 -11.19 -10.59
CA ILE A 204 24.72 -10.12 -11.58
C ILE A 204 24.72 -10.76 -12.95
N THR A 205 23.54 -11.17 -13.39
CA THR A 205 23.37 -11.96 -14.62
C THR A 205 23.54 -11.13 -15.90
N ARG A 206 23.32 -9.80 -15.83
CA ARG A 206 23.40 -8.87 -16.96
C ARG A 206 23.37 -7.41 -16.48
N ARG A 207 24.25 -6.55 -17.01
CA ARG A 207 24.40 -5.12 -16.69
C ARG A 207 24.67 -4.84 -15.20
N GLY A 208 25.80 -4.20 -14.91
CA GLY A 208 26.27 -3.84 -13.58
C GLY A 208 27.44 -4.68 -13.08
N GLU A 209 27.84 -5.71 -13.84
CA GLU A 209 28.98 -6.58 -13.56
C GLU A 209 30.30 -5.80 -13.60
N ASP A 210 30.39 -4.85 -14.51
CA ASP A 210 31.48 -3.89 -14.69
C ASP A 210 31.67 -2.99 -13.46
N VAL A 211 30.59 -2.38 -12.99
CA VAL A 211 30.59 -1.49 -11.82
C VAL A 211 30.93 -2.27 -10.55
N ASP A 212 30.31 -3.44 -10.34
CA ASP A 212 30.60 -4.28 -9.17
C ASP A 212 32.07 -4.74 -9.17
N PHE A 213 32.56 -5.22 -10.32
CA PHE A 213 33.92 -5.71 -10.46
C PHE A 213 34.96 -4.61 -10.23
N CYS A 214 34.83 -3.48 -10.92
CA CYS A 214 35.78 -2.37 -10.80
C CYS A 214 35.76 -1.76 -9.38
N TRP A 215 34.59 -1.68 -8.75
CA TRP A 215 34.49 -1.21 -7.36
C TRP A 215 35.19 -2.18 -6.39
N ARG A 216 35.00 -3.49 -6.54
CA ARG A 216 35.72 -4.49 -5.72
C ARG A 216 37.23 -4.47 -5.98
N ALA A 217 37.65 -4.28 -7.23
CA ALA A 217 39.06 -4.13 -7.58
C ALA A 217 39.69 -2.93 -6.89
N GLN A 218 39.02 -1.77 -6.91
CA GLN A 218 39.48 -0.57 -6.20
C GLN A 218 39.51 -0.78 -4.69
N LEU A 219 38.51 -1.45 -4.10
CA LEU A 219 38.55 -1.80 -2.68
C LEU A 219 39.76 -2.66 -2.33
N ALA A 220 40.22 -3.51 -3.27
CA ALA A 220 41.42 -4.31 -3.14
C ALA A 220 42.74 -3.54 -3.43
N GLY A 221 42.66 -2.24 -3.70
CA GLY A 221 43.83 -1.39 -3.93
C GLY A 221 44.25 -1.29 -5.40
N ALA A 222 43.47 -1.85 -6.33
CA ALA A 222 43.77 -1.78 -7.74
C ALA A 222 43.38 -0.43 -8.35
N ARG A 223 44.22 0.09 -9.25
CA ARG A 223 43.86 1.21 -10.11
C ARG A 223 43.08 0.73 -11.32
N VAL A 224 42.04 1.48 -11.68
CA VAL A 224 41.18 1.26 -12.85
C VAL A 224 41.36 2.44 -13.79
N LEU A 225 41.76 2.18 -15.03
CA LEU A 225 42.01 3.23 -16.01
C LEU A 225 41.37 2.93 -17.37
N VAL A 226 41.11 4.00 -18.12
CA VAL A 226 40.78 3.90 -19.55
C VAL A 226 42.04 4.22 -20.36
N VAL A 227 42.29 3.44 -21.40
CA VAL A 227 43.39 3.59 -22.36
C VAL A 227 42.79 3.92 -23.73
N PRO A 228 42.65 5.22 -24.06
CA PRO A 228 41.89 5.62 -25.23
C PRO A 228 42.55 5.30 -26.58
N ASP A 229 43.87 5.13 -26.57
CA ASP A 229 44.66 4.75 -27.76
C ASP A 229 44.33 3.32 -28.21
N ALA A 230 43.93 2.44 -27.28
CA ALA A 230 43.37 1.15 -27.62
C ALA A 230 41.90 1.33 -28.03
N ARG A 231 41.60 1.07 -29.30
CA ARG A 231 40.26 1.29 -29.88
C ARG A 231 39.55 -0.03 -30.14
N VAL A 232 38.28 -0.10 -29.78
CA VAL A 232 37.47 -1.31 -29.92
C VAL A 232 36.08 -0.97 -30.44
N ARG A 233 35.63 -1.69 -31.47
CA ARG A 233 34.27 -1.57 -32.04
C ARG A 233 33.32 -2.48 -31.28
N HIS A 234 32.14 -1.99 -30.89
CA HIS A 234 31.18 -2.75 -30.09
C HIS A 234 29.74 -2.62 -30.62
N ARG A 235 28.99 -3.73 -30.67
CA ARG A 235 27.57 -3.75 -31.09
C ARG A 235 26.62 -3.59 -29.90
N SER A 236 26.49 -2.37 -29.37
CA SER A 236 25.58 -2.08 -28.24
C SER A 236 24.09 -2.39 -28.43
N ASN A 237 23.60 -2.51 -29.68
CA ASN A 237 22.17 -2.55 -30.02
C ASN A 237 21.73 -3.86 -30.70
N LEU A 238 21.88 -4.99 -30.01
CA LEU A 238 21.31 -6.26 -30.47
C LEU A 238 19.81 -6.32 -30.15
N ILE A 239 19.01 -5.65 -31.00
CA ILE A 239 17.54 -5.71 -30.98
C ILE A 239 17.12 -7.16 -31.23
N GLY A 240 16.63 -7.83 -30.18
CA GLY A 240 16.18 -9.23 -30.25
C GLY A 240 16.66 -10.11 -29.10
N ARG A 241 17.77 -9.78 -28.43
CA ARG A 241 18.28 -10.54 -27.27
C ARG A 241 17.56 -10.22 -25.95
N THR A 242 16.86 -9.08 -25.84
CA THR A 242 16.08 -8.68 -24.64
C THR A 242 14.93 -7.71 -24.92
N GLY A 243 13.89 -7.73 -24.09
CA GLY A 243 12.83 -6.72 -24.06
C GLY A 243 13.18 -5.51 -23.18
N VAL A 244 12.75 -4.31 -23.56
CA VAL A 244 13.05 -3.02 -22.88
C VAL A 244 12.65 -3.03 -21.39
N ASP A 245 11.57 -3.72 -21.03
CA ASP A 245 11.06 -3.82 -19.66
C ASP A 245 11.95 -4.67 -18.72
N ASP A 246 12.76 -5.59 -19.27
CA ASP A 246 13.63 -6.48 -18.49
C ASP A 246 14.94 -5.77 -18.05
N ILE A 247 15.37 -4.78 -18.83
CA ILE A 247 16.61 -4.03 -18.61
C ILE A 247 16.55 -3.14 -17.36
N ARG A 248 15.44 -2.42 -17.15
CA ARG A 248 15.29 -1.49 -16.01
C ARG A 248 15.24 -2.23 -14.68
N ARG A 249 14.46 -3.30 -14.64
CA ARG A 249 14.30 -4.16 -13.47
C ARG A 249 15.62 -4.79 -13.02
N THR A 250 16.38 -5.28 -13.99
CA THR A 250 17.67 -5.94 -13.75
C THR A 250 18.73 -4.95 -13.26
N ARG A 251 18.76 -3.74 -13.83
CA ARG A 251 19.63 -2.64 -13.34
C ARG A 251 19.37 -2.29 -11.87
N ALA A 252 18.13 -2.02 -11.48
CA ALA A 252 17.81 -1.63 -10.09
C ALA A 252 18.18 -2.72 -9.07
N ARG A 253 18.01 -4.00 -9.45
CA ARG A 253 18.42 -5.16 -8.63
C ARG A 253 19.93 -5.18 -8.40
N HIS A 254 20.69 -5.06 -9.49
CA HIS A 254 22.14 -5.19 -9.46
C HIS A 254 22.80 -3.99 -8.79
N GLN A 255 22.30 -2.77 -9.00
CA GLN A 255 22.78 -1.57 -8.29
C GLN A 255 22.64 -1.72 -6.78
N LEU A 256 21.45 -2.11 -6.30
CA LEU A 256 21.22 -2.36 -4.88
C LEU A 256 22.14 -3.48 -4.36
N ARG A 257 22.33 -4.55 -5.15
CA ARG A 257 23.25 -5.64 -4.80
C ARG A 257 24.69 -5.15 -4.65
N THR A 258 25.21 -4.40 -5.62
CA THR A 258 26.56 -3.83 -5.59
C THR A 258 26.74 -2.99 -4.33
N VAL A 259 25.80 -2.09 -4.02
CA VAL A 259 25.85 -1.27 -2.78
C VAL A 259 25.90 -2.14 -1.52
N LEU A 260 25.10 -3.20 -1.45
CA LEU A 260 25.05 -4.12 -0.30
C LEU A 260 26.35 -4.94 -0.14
N VAL A 261 26.99 -5.31 -1.25
CA VAL A 261 28.24 -6.09 -1.27
C VAL A 261 29.45 -5.21 -0.94
N THR A 262 29.58 -4.04 -1.60
CA THR A 262 30.77 -3.18 -1.51
C THR A 262 30.70 -2.14 -0.39
N GLY A 263 29.50 -1.73 0.05
CA GLY A 263 29.32 -0.67 1.03
C GLY A 263 29.74 -1.05 2.45
N GLY A 264 30.60 -0.27 3.12
CA GLY A 264 31.04 -0.51 4.51
C GLY A 264 29.90 -0.55 5.54
N ARG A 265 30.05 -1.28 6.66
CA ARG A 265 28.96 -1.51 7.65
C ARG A 265 28.36 -0.22 8.18
N VAL A 266 29.20 0.72 8.60
CA VAL A 266 28.79 2.03 9.12
C VAL A 266 28.16 2.89 8.02
N ARG A 267 28.72 2.83 6.81
CA ARG A 267 28.24 3.63 5.67
C ARG A 267 26.87 3.16 5.16
N LEU A 268 26.62 1.85 5.17
CA LEU A 268 25.31 1.30 4.83
C LEU A 268 24.20 1.83 5.75
N LEU A 269 24.49 2.14 7.02
CA LEU A 269 23.51 2.75 7.92
C LEU A 269 23.04 4.13 7.44
N GLY A 270 23.86 4.87 6.67
CA GLY A 270 23.47 6.15 6.08
C GLY A 270 22.96 6.01 4.63
N THR A 271 23.61 5.17 3.82
CA THR A 271 23.28 5.03 2.39
C THR A 271 21.97 4.27 2.17
N LEU A 272 21.63 3.27 3.01
CA LEU A 272 20.40 2.50 2.85
C LEU A 272 19.14 3.32 3.14
N PRO A 273 19.04 4.09 4.24
CA PRO A 273 17.88 4.96 4.44
C PRO A 273 17.72 5.97 3.30
N LEU A 274 18.81 6.59 2.83
CA LEU A 274 18.76 7.53 1.72
C LEU A 274 18.33 6.87 0.41
N LEU A 275 18.83 5.67 0.11
CA LEU A 275 18.41 4.90 -1.06
C LEU A 275 16.93 4.46 -0.96
N MET A 276 16.46 4.15 0.25
CA MET A 276 15.06 3.83 0.51
C MET A 276 14.17 5.07 0.32
N LEU A 277 14.61 6.24 0.77
CA LEU A 277 13.93 7.52 0.53
C LEU A 277 13.87 7.87 -0.96
N LEU A 278 14.97 7.69 -1.71
CA LEU A 278 14.99 7.89 -3.16
C LEU A 278 14.09 6.89 -3.88
N SER A 279 14.11 5.61 -3.48
CA SER A 279 13.20 4.57 -4.00
C SER A 279 11.74 4.92 -3.72
N LEU A 280 11.44 5.43 -2.52
CA LEU A 280 10.10 5.86 -2.14
C LEU A 280 9.65 7.06 -2.96
N ALA A 281 10.51 8.06 -3.13
CA ALA A 281 10.24 9.21 -4.00
C ALA A 281 9.96 8.77 -5.44
N GLU A 282 10.73 7.82 -5.98
CA GLU A 282 10.48 7.25 -7.30
C GLU A 282 9.18 6.46 -7.37
N ILE A 283 8.84 5.68 -6.35
CA ILE A 283 7.56 4.97 -6.27
C ILE A 283 6.39 5.96 -6.28
N ILE A 284 6.51 7.05 -5.51
CA ILE A 284 5.51 8.12 -5.43
C ILE A 284 5.35 8.77 -6.82
N ILE A 285 6.45 9.18 -7.46
CA ILE A 285 6.44 9.80 -8.79
C ILE A 285 5.90 8.83 -9.85
N ALA A 286 6.34 7.57 -9.84
CA ALA A 286 5.89 6.56 -10.77
C ALA A 286 4.40 6.24 -10.59
N THR A 287 3.90 6.27 -9.35
CA THR A 287 2.47 6.15 -9.04
C THR A 287 1.68 7.32 -9.63
N PHE A 288 2.12 8.55 -9.41
CA PHE A 288 1.44 9.75 -9.92
C PHE A 288 1.51 9.89 -11.46
N THR A 289 2.56 9.35 -12.08
CA THR A 289 2.69 9.33 -13.56
C THR A 289 2.06 8.10 -14.21
N ALA A 290 1.35 7.27 -13.43
CA ALA A 290 0.74 6.00 -13.85
C ALA A 290 1.72 4.97 -14.44
N ARG A 291 3.01 5.06 -14.09
CA ARG A 291 4.09 4.16 -14.51
C ARG A 291 4.28 3.02 -13.51
N PHE A 292 3.23 2.23 -13.31
CA PHE A 292 3.24 1.15 -12.31
C PHE A 292 4.25 0.03 -12.60
N GLY A 293 4.69 -0.13 -13.85
CA GLY A 293 5.82 -1.00 -14.19
C GLY A 293 7.10 -0.59 -13.45
N GLN A 294 7.37 0.71 -13.33
CA GLN A 294 8.53 1.22 -12.60
C GLN A 294 8.42 1.03 -11.09
N VAL A 295 7.23 1.27 -10.50
CA VAL A 295 6.97 0.98 -9.07
C VAL A 295 7.30 -0.47 -8.76
N ARG A 296 6.78 -1.37 -9.59
CA ARG A 296 7.03 -2.79 -9.51
C ARG A 296 8.50 -3.13 -9.64
N ASP A 297 9.22 -2.52 -10.56
CA ASP A 297 10.64 -2.82 -10.78
C ASP A 297 11.46 -2.46 -9.53
N ILE A 298 11.21 -1.29 -8.93
CA ILE A 298 11.84 -0.83 -7.68
C ILE A 298 11.52 -1.78 -6.52
N VAL A 299 10.24 -2.07 -6.29
CA VAL A 299 9.82 -2.99 -5.21
C VAL A 299 10.45 -4.37 -5.43
N SER A 300 10.47 -4.85 -6.67
CA SER A 300 11.06 -6.15 -7.00
C SER A 300 12.57 -6.20 -6.84
N ALA A 301 13.26 -5.04 -6.86
CA ALA A 301 14.69 -4.94 -6.60
C ALA A 301 15.02 -5.15 -5.12
N TRP A 302 14.24 -4.52 -4.24
CA TRP A 302 14.34 -4.69 -2.79
C TRP A 302 14.01 -6.13 -2.38
N THR A 303 12.88 -6.68 -2.83
CA THR A 303 12.47 -8.05 -2.46
C THR A 303 13.47 -9.10 -2.97
N TRP A 304 14.04 -8.93 -4.17
CA TRP A 304 14.99 -9.87 -4.75
C TRP A 304 16.33 -9.92 -3.99
N ASN A 305 16.80 -8.77 -3.49
CA ASN A 305 18.00 -8.68 -2.67
C ASN A 305 17.77 -9.19 -1.24
N LEU A 306 16.61 -8.86 -0.65
CA LEU A 306 16.24 -9.35 0.68
C LEU A 306 16.09 -10.88 0.72
N SER A 307 15.58 -11.49 -0.36
CA SER A 307 15.52 -12.96 -0.46
C SER A 307 16.88 -13.63 -0.66
N ARG A 308 17.95 -12.86 -0.94
CA ARG A 308 19.31 -13.35 -1.24
C ARG A 308 20.37 -12.82 -0.26
N LEU A 309 19.95 -12.44 0.94
CA LEU A 309 20.87 -11.87 1.94
C LEU A 309 22.03 -12.80 2.28
N ASP A 310 21.84 -14.12 2.26
CA ASP A 310 22.90 -15.08 2.58
C ASP A 310 23.98 -15.15 1.49
N GLU A 311 23.63 -14.99 0.22
CA GLU A 311 24.60 -14.85 -0.87
C GLU A 311 25.41 -13.55 -0.71
N ILE A 312 24.73 -12.45 -0.43
CA ILE A 312 25.34 -11.13 -0.23
C ILE A 312 26.30 -11.17 0.96
N ARG A 313 25.90 -11.80 2.08
CA ARG A 313 26.73 -11.98 3.28
C ARG A 313 27.99 -12.80 2.98
N ARG A 314 27.86 -13.93 2.26
CA ARG A 314 28.99 -14.78 1.85
C ARG A 314 29.98 -14.02 0.98
N ARG A 315 29.48 -13.33 -0.05
CA ARG A 315 30.33 -12.56 -0.96
C ARG A 315 31.05 -11.42 -0.25
N ARG A 316 30.36 -10.73 0.65
CA ARG A 316 30.95 -9.71 1.51
C ARG A 316 32.02 -10.27 2.44
N ALA A 317 31.81 -11.45 3.02
CA ALA A 317 32.80 -12.12 3.85
C ALA A 317 34.08 -12.43 3.07
N GLY A 318 33.95 -12.88 1.81
CA GLY A 318 35.08 -13.13 0.91
C GLY A 318 35.81 -11.88 0.43
N LEU A 319 35.13 -10.73 0.35
CA LEU A 319 35.75 -9.44 -0.03
C LEU A 319 36.51 -8.79 1.13
N ARG A 320 35.97 -8.88 2.36
CA ARG A 320 36.52 -8.24 3.57
C ARG A 320 38.04 -8.35 3.76
N PRO A 321 38.67 -9.54 3.69
CA PRO A 321 40.11 -9.65 3.93
C PRO A 321 40.96 -9.01 2.83
N LYS A 322 40.36 -8.70 1.68
CA LYS A 322 41.03 -8.13 0.51
C LYS A 322 40.94 -6.61 0.49
N ILE A 323 40.14 -5.98 1.36
CA ILE A 323 39.97 -4.54 1.38
C ILE A 323 41.23 -3.89 1.95
N THR A 324 41.91 -3.10 1.11
CA THR A 324 43.13 -2.35 1.47
C THR A 324 42.89 -0.85 1.47
N ILE A 325 41.95 -0.36 0.64
CA ILE A 325 41.58 1.05 0.54
C ILE A 325 40.40 1.39 1.45
N SER A 326 40.46 2.55 2.11
CA SER A 326 39.38 3.01 2.98
C SER A 326 38.12 3.38 2.15
N PRO A 327 36.91 3.16 2.68
CA PRO A 327 35.67 3.58 2.00
C PRO A 327 35.58 5.10 1.76
N GLY A 328 36.39 5.90 2.44
CA GLY A 328 36.50 7.36 2.24
C GLY A 328 37.27 7.72 0.98
N GLU A 329 38.40 7.04 0.73
CA GLU A 329 39.18 7.21 -0.51
C GLU A 329 38.39 6.78 -1.74
N ILE A 330 37.64 5.67 -1.66
CA ILE A 330 36.74 5.26 -2.75
C ILE A 330 35.71 6.36 -3.05
N ARG A 331 35.19 7.05 -2.02
CA ARG A 331 34.22 8.13 -2.20
C ARG A 331 34.83 9.34 -2.91
N ALA A 332 36.12 9.61 -2.74
CA ALA A 332 36.79 10.69 -3.45
C ALA A 332 36.87 10.44 -4.96
N GLY A 333 36.88 9.17 -5.38
CA GLY A 333 36.76 8.75 -6.79
C GLY A 333 35.33 8.59 -7.30
N GLN A 334 34.31 8.70 -6.43
CA GLN A 334 32.89 8.66 -6.83
C GLN A 334 32.39 10.05 -7.20
N GLU A 335 31.41 10.12 -8.10
CA GLU A 335 30.76 11.39 -8.41
C GLU A 335 30.00 11.91 -7.19
N SER A 336 30.17 13.20 -6.89
CA SER A 336 29.48 13.85 -5.77
C SER A 336 27.98 13.96 -6.06
N GLY A 337 27.16 13.46 -5.15
CA GLY A 337 25.70 13.50 -5.25
C GLY A 337 25.14 12.21 -5.82
N SER A 338 24.03 12.31 -6.54
CA SER A 338 23.53 11.20 -7.35
C SER A 338 23.68 11.54 -8.81
N VAL A 339 24.32 10.65 -9.56
CA VAL A 339 24.43 10.72 -11.03
C VAL A 339 23.05 10.89 -11.65
N ARG A 340 22.04 10.23 -11.08
CA ARG A 340 20.64 10.28 -11.52
C ARG A 340 20.04 11.68 -11.39
N ILE A 341 20.35 12.39 -10.30
CA ILE A 341 19.86 13.76 -10.04
C ILE A 341 20.69 14.79 -10.84
N ASN A 342 22.00 14.61 -10.92
CA ASN A 342 22.86 15.53 -11.67
C ASN A 342 22.54 15.51 -13.19
N ALA A 343 22.26 14.33 -13.75
CA ALA A 343 21.78 14.19 -15.12
C ALA A 343 20.41 14.85 -15.33
N PHE A 344 19.55 14.84 -14.30
CA PHE A 344 18.27 15.55 -14.33
C PHE A 344 18.43 17.07 -14.34
N VAL A 345 19.36 17.62 -13.55
CA VAL A 345 19.58 19.07 -13.42
C VAL A 345 20.28 19.66 -14.65
N ARG A 346 21.21 18.93 -15.29
CA ARG A 346 22.02 19.45 -16.40
C ARG A 346 21.33 19.49 -17.76
N GLY A 347 20.14 18.90 -17.92
CA GLY A 347 19.33 19.04 -19.15
C GLY A 347 19.95 18.45 -20.43
N GLN A 348 21.11 17.81 -20.35
CA GLN A 348 21.71 17.02 -21.42
C GLN A 348 20.99 15.67 -21.50
N ILE A 349 20.66 15.24 -22.72
CA ILE A 349 20.77 13.86 -23.25
C ILE A 349 19.77 13.66 -24.40
N GLY A 350 20.32 13.20 -25.52
CA GLY A 350 19.60 12.46 -26.55
C GLY A 350 19.95 10.96 -26.51
N ARG A 351 19.03 10.14 -27.03
CA ARG A 351 19.16 8.81 -27.67
C ARG A 351 20.06 7.65 -27.20
N ARG A 352 20.99 7.71 -26.25
CA ARG A 352 21.72 6.47 -25.84
C ARG A 352 21.76 6.11 -24.36
N ASP A 353 21.57 7.04 -23.42
CA ASP A 353 21.55 6.71 -21.98
C ASP A 353 20.24 7.09 -21.29
N GLN A 354 19.35 6.09 -21.17
CA GLN A 354 18.07 6.22 -20.49
C GLN A 354 18.16 5.79 -19.02
N ALA A 355 17.81 6.68 -18.09
CA ALA A 355 17.38 6.25 -16.75
C ALA A 355 16.51 7.25 -15.94
N PHE A 356 16.54 8.56 -16.16
CA PHE A 356 15.75 9.46 -15.28
C PHE A 356 15.40 10.82 -15.90
N GLY A 357 16.40 11.53 -16.43
CA GLY A 357 16.25 12.90 -16.93
C GLY A 357 15.33 13.00 -18.13
N GLU A 358 15.59 12.24 -19.19
CA GLU A 358 14.82 12.35 -20.44
C GLU A 358 13.36 11.91 -20.27
N GLU A 359 13.02 10.99 -19.37
CA GLU A 359 11.65 10.51 -19.23
C GLU A 359 10.77 11.40 -18.36
N PHE A 360 11.37 12.17 -17.44
CA PHE A 360 10.75 13.26 -16.70
C PHE A 360 10.75 14.55 -17.52
N ILE A 361 11.80 14.87 -18.28
CA ILE A 361 11.89 16.06 -19.13
C ILE A 361 11.03 15.89 -20.39
N THR A 362 10.95 14.71 -21.01
CA THR A 362 10.04 14.41 -22.12
C THR A 362 8.59 14.28 -21.63
N ALA A 363 8.39 13.76 -20.41
CA ALA A 363 7.12 13.91 -19.71
C ALA A 363 6.78 15.41 -19.51
N MET A 364 7.69 16.21 -18.96
CA MET A 364 7.49 17.65 -18.75
C MET A 364 7.37 18.44 -20.06
N ARG A 365 7.97 17.98 -21.17
CA ARG A 365 7.84 18.57 -22.51
C ARG A 365 6.54 18.15 -23.21
N THR A 366 5.94 17.02 -22.83
CA THR A 366 4.55 16.72 -23.20
C THR A 366 3.64 17.49 -22.26
N GLY A 367 3.02 18.58 -22.74
CA GLY A 367 2.23 19.48 -21.88
C GLY A 367 1.18 18.77 -21.00
N THR A 368 0.70 17.59 -21.40
CA THR A 368 -0.23 16.78 -20.60
C THR A 368 0.39 16.08 -19.38
N THR A 369 1.67 15.69 -19.40
CA THR A 369 2.28 15.04 -18.21
C THR A 369 2.72 16.07 -17.18
N GLN A 370 3.30 17.18 -17.63
CA GLN A 370 3.58 18.33 -16.75
C GLN A 370 2.31 18.77 -16.02
N PHE A 371 1.21 18.91 -16.76
CA PHE A 371 -0.08 19.28 -16.19
C PHE A 371 -0.59 18.23 -15.18
N SER A 372 -0.39 16.93 -15.42
CA SER A 372 -0.76 15.89 -14.44
C SER A 372 0.03 15.98 -13.12
N VAL A 373 1.34 16.20 -13.19
CA VAL A 373 2.19 16.32 -11.99
C VAL A 373 1.84 17.58 -11.21
N LEU A 374 1.66 18.71 -11.90
CA LEU A 374 1.22 19.96 -11.28
C LEU A 374 -0.16 19.83 -10.64
N THR A 375 -1.10 19.13 -11.29
CA THR A 375 -2.44 18.91 -10.73
C THR A 375 -2.37 18.06 -9.46
N TRP A 376 -1.60 16.96 -9.47
CA TRP A 376 -1.40 16.16 -8.26
C TRP A 376 -0.71 16.95 -7.15
N ALA A 377 0.33 17.72 -7.46
CA ALA A 377 1.00 18.57 -6.48
C ALA A 377 0.05 19.62 -5.89
N LEU A 378 -0.82 20.20 -6.71
CA LEU A 378 -1.86 21.13 -6.25
C LEU A 378 -2.88 20.43 -5.34
N VAL A 379 -3.45 19.29 -5.77
CA VAL A 379 -4.42 18.52 -4.98
C VAL A 379 -3.80 18.09 -3.64
N LEU A 380 -2.59 17.53 -3.65
CA LEU A 380 -1.88 17.14 -2.42
C LEU A 380 -1.55 18.34 -1.55
N GLY A 381 -1.12 19.46 -2.15
CA GLY A 381 -0.85 20.70 -1.42
C GLY A 381 -2.09 21.23 -0.72
N LEU A 382 -3.25 21.21 -1.39
CA LEU A 382 -4.54 21.60 -0.80
C LEU A 382 -4.96 20.64 0.32
N ILE A 383 -4.72 19.33 0.16
CA ILE A 383 -5.03 18.33 1.20
C ILE A 383 -4.15 18.54 2.42
N VAL A 384 -2.84 18.66 2.24
CA VAL A 384 -1.89 18.89 3.34
C VAL A 384 -2.18 20.21 4.04
N PHE A 385 -2.48 21.27 3.28
CA PHE A 385 -2.79 22.57 3.85
C PHE A 385 -4.16 22.57 4.57
N GLY A 386 -5.17 21.92 4.00
CA GLY A 386 -6.49 21.77 4.62
C GLY A 386 -6.52 20.81 5.81
N SER A 387 -5.57 19.86 5.90
CA SER A 387 -5.40 18.96 7.05
C SER A 387 -4.31 19.39 8.02
N ARG A 388 -3.71 20.58 7.86
CA ARG A 388 -2.50 21.01 8.61
C ARG A 388 -2.64 20.90 10.12
N SER A 389 -3.83 21.20 10.65
CA SER A 389 -4.09 21.19 12.09
C SER A 389 -4.41 19.78 12.59
N LEU A 390 -4.90 18.87 11.73
CA LEU A 390 -5.03 17.44 12.05
C LEU A 390 -3.67 16.75 12.06
N ILE A 391 -2.79 17.10 11.12
CA ILE A 391 -1.42 16.57 11.04
C ILE A 391 -0.57 17.04 12.22
N GLY A 392 -0.69 18.32 12.61
CA GLY A 392 0.07 18.89 13.72
C GLY A 392 -0.51 18.62 15.11
N GLY A 393 -1.85 18.59 15.23
CA GLY A 393 -2.56 18.50 16.52
C GLY A 393 -3.24 17.16 16.80
N GLY A 394 -3.23 16.22 15.85
CA GLY A 394 -3.94 14.95 15.97
C GLY A 394 -5.44 15.04 15.70
N VAL A 395 -6.08 13.87 15.69
CA VAL A 395 -7.53 13.74 15.48
C VAL A 395 -8.23 13.60 16.85
N PRO A 396 -9.21 14.45 17.19
CA PRO A 396 -9.98 14.37 18.45
C PRO A 396 -10.92 13.16 18.46
N ALA A 397 -11.24 12.59 19.63
CA ALA A 397 -12.15 11.44 19.72
C ALA A 397 -13.62 11.89 19.69
N VAL A 398 -14.22 11.83 18.51
CA VAL A 398 -15.57 12.36 18.22
C VAL A 398 -16.26 11.43 17.22
N GLY A 399 -17.55 11.17 17.43
CA GLY A 399 -18.35 10.29 16.57
C GLY A 399 -17.66 8.95 16.33
N ASP A 400 -17.50 8.60 15.06
CA ASP A 400 -16.91 7.35 14.61
C ASP A 400 -15.37 7.36 14.65
N PHE A 401 -14.75 8.54 14.83
CA PHE A 401 -13.30 8.68 15.01
C PHE A 401 -12.91 8.36 16.45
N VAL A 402 -13.17 7.14 16.91
CA VAL A 402 -12.81 6.69 18.26
C VAL A 402 -11.31 6.73 18.52
N ALA A 403 -10.94 6.74 19.80
CA ALA A 403 -9.55 6.65 20.22
C ALA A 403 -8.93 5.30 19.83
N PHE A 404 -7.60 5.26 19.78
CA PHE A 404 -6.86 4.00 19.69
C PHE A 404 -6.34 3.66 21.09
N PRO A 405 -6.21 2.38 21.45
CA PRO A 405 -5.65 1.99 22.73
C PRO A 405 -4.23 2.52 22.94
N GLU A 406 -3.71 2.44 24.16
CA GLU A 406 -2.37 2.95 24.47
C GLU A 406 -1.27 2.08 23.85
N SER A 407 -1.52 0.78 23.68
CA SER A 407 -0.52 -0.19 23.24
C SER A 407 -0.85 -0.86 21.91
N SER A 408 0.16 -1.01 21.06
CA SER A 408 0.01 -1.78 19.81
C SER A 408 -0.21 -3.28 20.04
N GLY A 409 0.25 -3.79 21.20
CA GLY A 409 0.07 -5.19 21.61
C GLY A 409 -1.40 -5.51 21.88
N GLU A 410 -2.12 -4.60 22.52
CA GLU A 410 -3.55 -4.76 22.81
C GLU A 410 -4.40 -4.93 21.55
N LEU A 411 -4.10 -4.21 20.46
CA LEU A 411 -4.78 -4.40 19.17
C LEU A 411 -4.55 -5.80 18.59
N VAL A 412 -3.33 -6.34 18.75
CA VAL A 412 -2.97 -7.67 18.26
C VAL A 412 -3.60 -8.74 19.14
N ASP A 413 -3.59 -8.57 20.46
CA ASP A 413 -4.18 -9.50 21.42
C ASP A 413 -5.71 -9.57 21.27
N THR A 414 -6.36 -8.41 21.09
CA THR A 414 -7.81 -8.32 20.86
C THR A 414 -8.21 -8.93 19.50
N TRP A 415 -7.37 -8.79 18.49
CA TRP A 415 -7.57 -9.44 17.19
C TRP A 415 -7.35 -10.96 17.24
N TRP A 416 -6.42 -11.42 18.07
CA TRP A 416 -6.13 -12.85 18.25
C TRP A 416 -7.17 -13.55 19.15
N SER A 417 -7.82 -12.79 20.03
CA SER A 417 -8.91 -13.25 20.87
C SER A 417 -10.23 -13.36 20.11
N SER A 418 -11.09 -14.28 20.54
CA SER A 418 -12.49 -14.34 20.07
C SER A 418 -13.50 -13.70 21.01
N TRP A 419 -13.03 -12.97 22.02
CA TRP A 419 -13.88 -12.26 22.96
C TRP A 419 -13.90 -10.78 22.61
N ARG A 420 -15.09 -10.19 22.51
CA ARG A 420 -15.28 -8.75 22.32
C ARG A 420 -15.90 -8.16 23.57
N HIS A 421 -15.36 -7.05 24.06
CA HIS A 421 -15.78 -6.41 25.33
C HIS A 421 -17.01 -5.50 25.20
N ARG A 422 -17.28 -5.06 23.97
CA ARG A 422 -18.39 -4.18 23.61
C ARG A 422 -19.74 -4.70 24.11
N ASP A 423 -20.61 -3.76 24.51
CA ASP A 423 -21.93 -4.00 25.07
C ASP A 423 -21.84 -4.83 26.36
N LEU A 424 -22.50 -5.99 26.44
CA LEU A 424 -22.35 -6.94 27.56
C LEU A 424 -21.24 -7.98 27.34
N GLY A 425 -20.46 -7.81 26.27
CA GLY A 425 -19.46 -8.74 25.81
C GLY A 425 -20.07 -9.89 25.02
N SER A 426 -19.37 -10.35 23.99
CA SER A 426 -19.83 -11.48 23.16
C SER A 426 -18.69 -12.27 22.54
N VAL A 427 -19.03 -13.48 22.11
CA VAL A 427 -18.11 -14.39 21.44
C VAL A 427 -18.14 -14.10 19.94
N GLY A 428 -17.27 -13.22 19.48
CA GLY A 428 -17.26 -12.74 18.10
C GLY A 428 -15.88 -12.80 17.45
N SER A 429 -15.82 -12.48 16.17
CA SER A 429 -14.58 -12.19 15.47
C SER A 429 -14.32 -10.69 15.50
N THR A 430 -13.08 -10.33 15.80
CA THR A 430 -12.63 -8.94 15.74
C THR A 430 -12.28 -8.59 14.29
N PRO A 431 -12.61 -7.39 13.79
CA PRO A 431 -12.19 -6.95 12.46
C PRO A 431 -10.68 -7.13 12.28
N THR A 432 -10.30 -7.81 11.19
CA THR A 432 -8.90 -8.14 10.90
C THR A 432 -8.04 -6.89 10.72
N GLY A 433 -8.68 -5.75 10.45
CA GLY A 433 -8.05 -4.46 10.35
C GLY A 433 -7.31 -4.05 11.61
N LEU A 434 -7.80 -4.45 12.79
CA LEU A 434 -7.17 -4.09 14.07
C LEU A 434 -5.79 -4.74 14.23
N GLY A 435 -5.66 -6.02 13.90
CA GLY A 435 -4.37 -6.71 13.91
C GLY A 435 -3.36 -6.06 12.96
N LEU A 436 -3.81 -5.66 11.76
CA LEU A 436 -2.97 -4.94 10.79
C LEU A 436 -2.56 -3.55 11.29
N LEU A 437 -3.45 -2.82 11.98
CA LEU A 437 -3.14 -1.54 12.60
C LEU A 437 -2.14 -1.68 13.75
N GLY A 438 -2.27 -2.72 14.58
CA GLY A 438 -1.29 -3.03 15.64
C GLY A 438 0.11 -3.31 15.08
N ILE A 439 0.20 -4.13 14.02
CA ILE A 439 1.47 -4.39 13.33
C ILE A 439 2.04 -3.12 12.70
N LEU A 440 1.19 -2.31 12.04
CA LEU A 440 1.61 -1.04 11.43
C LEU A 440 2.13 -0.07 12.49
N ALA A 441 1.46 0.04 13.64
CA ALA A 441 1.90 0.84 14.75
C ALA A 441 3.28 0.39 15.27
N ALA A 442 3.49 -0.92 15.42
CA ALA A 442 4.79 -1.46 15.83
C ALA A 442 5.92 -1.10 14.83
N VAL A 443 5.64 -1.14 13.52
CA VAL A 443 6.59 -0.73 12.47
C VAL A 443 6.87 0.79 12.50
N LEU A 444 5.86 1.60 12.84
CA LEU A 444 5.96 3.07 12.93
C LEU A 444 6.43 3.56 14.31
N GLY A 445 7.11 2.72 15.09
CA GLY A 445 7.70 3.11 16.37
C GLY A 445 6.68 3.27 17.51
N GLY A 446 5.50 2.65 17.39
CA GLY A 446 4.46 2.61 18.42
C GLY A 446 3.51 3.80 18.45
N SER A 447 3.62 4.76 17.51
CA SER A 447 2.78 5.97 17.53
C SER A 447 1.35 5.73 17.01
N LEU A 448 0.44 5.30 17.89
CA LEU A 448 -0.96 5.04 17.54
C LEU A 448 -1.74 6.32 17.17
N GLY A 449 -1.39 7.48 17.73
CA GLY A 449 -1.96 8.77 17.32
C GLY A 449 -1.62 9.15 15.87
N PHE A 450 -0.38 8.87 15.43
CA PHE A 450 0.02 9.07 14.04
C PHE A 450 -0.68 8.06 13.12
N VAL A 451 -0.78 6.79 13.53
CA VAL A 451 -1.52 5.76 12.80
C VAL A 451 -2.98 6.17 12.61
N ARG A 452 -3.63 6.68 13.66
CA ARG A 452 -5.01 7.18 13.59
C ARG A 452 -5.17 8.37 12.64
N THR A 453 -4.21 9.29 12.63
CA THR A 453 -4.21 10.42 11.68
C THR A 453 -4.05 9.94 10.23
N LEU A 454 -3.15 8.98 10.00
CA LEU A 454 -2.99 8.31 8.71
C LEU A 454 -4.25 7.54 8.32
N TRP A 455 -4.95 6.97 9.30
CA TRP A 455 -6.18 6.22 9.12
C TRP A 455 -7.35 7.09 8.68
N VAL A 456 -7.40 8.35 9.11
CA VAL A 456 -8.41 9.34 8.70
C VAL A 456 -8.08 9.95 7.33
N LEU A 457 -6.82 10.32 7.09
CA LEU A 457 -6.44 11.04 5.86
C LEU A 457 -6.06 10.12 4.69
N GLY A 458 -5.56 8.92 4.98
CA GLY A 458 -5.15 7.92 4.00
C GLY A 458 -6.27 7.50 3.03
N PRO A 459 -7.50 7.20 3.50
CA PRO A 459 -8.63 6.88 2.65
C PRO A 459 -8.90 7.91 1.54
N VAL A 460 -8.73 9.19 1.84
CA VAL A 460 -8.90 10.27 0.84
C VAL A 460 -7.90 10.09 -0.31
N LEU A 461 -6.62 9.86 0.01
CA LEU A 461 -5.57 9.64 -1.00
C LEU A 461 -5.79 8.35 -1.79
N ILE A 462 -6.18 7.27 -1.11
CA ILE A 462 -6.48 5.97 -1.76
C ILE A 462 -7.63 6.12 -2.76
N GLY A 463 -8.67 6.86 -2.38
CA GLY A 463 -9.81 7.19 -3.24
C GLY A 463 -9.38 8.01 -4.46
N LEU A 464 -8.58 9.06 -4.28
CA LEU A 464 -8.07 9.89 -5.37
C LEU A 464 -7.19 9.12 -6.35
N ILE A 465 -6.31 8.26 -5.86
CA ILE A 465 -5.47 7.38 -6.70
C ILE A 465 -6.37 6.41 -7.48
N GLY A 466 -7.39 5.84 -6.82
CA GLY A 466 -8.39 5.00 -7.47
C GLY A 466 -9.15 5.73 -8.58
N ALA A 467 -9.64 6.94 -8.31
CA ALA A 467 -10.38 7.77 -9.26
C ALA A 467 -9.54 8.11 -10.50
N TRP A 468 -8.28 8.54 -10.28
CA TRP A 468 -7.30 8.73 -11.36
C TRP A 468 -7.14 7.49 -12.24
N ARG A 469 -7.18 6.31 -11.63
CA ARG A 469 -7.00 5.02 -12.31
C ARG A 469 -8.24 4.58 -13.10
N VAL A 470 -9.46 4.99 -12.77
CA VAL A 470 -10.68 4.50 -13.45
C VAL A 470 -10.58 4.65 -14.98
N LEU A 471 -10.16 5.82 -15.47
CA LEU A 471 -10.07 6.08 -16.91
C LEU A 471 -8.67 5.91 -17.50
N SER A 472 -7.72 5.29 -16.78
CA SER A 472 -6.35 5.13 -17.28
C SER A 472 -6.27 4.29 -18.56
N VAL A 473 -7.20 3.35 -18.73
CA VAL A 473 -7.33 2.48 -19.92
C VAL A 473 -7.63 3.26 -21.20
N THR A 474 -8.24 4.45 -21.08
CA THR A 474 -8.62 5.27 -22.25
C THR A 474 -7.42 5.89 -22.96
N GLY A 475 -6.24 5.92 -22.33
CA GLY A 475 -5.06 6.62 -22.83
C GLY A 475 -5.13 8.16 -22.73
N SER A 476 -6.30 8.76 -22.45
CA SER A 476 -6.43 10.21 -22.26
C SER A 476 -6.03 10.60 -20.83
N ARG A 477 -4.91 11.31 -20.71
CA ARG A 477 -4.46 11.89 -19.42
C ARG A 477 -5.38 13.01 -18.94
N ARG A 478 -5.99 13.76 -19.86
CA ARG A 478 -6.92 14.85 -19.50
C ARG A 478 -8.23 14.31 -18.93
N ALA A 479 -8.72 13.17 -19.44
CA ALA A 479 -9.84 12.47 -18.82
C ALA A 479 -9.51 12.00 -17.39
N GLN A 480 -8.31 11.46 -17.16
CA GLN A 480 -7.85 11.07 -15.80
C GLN A 480 -7.75 12.27 -14.85
N ILE A 481 -7.19 13.40 -15.33
CA ILE A 481 -7.12 14.65 -14.56
C ILE A 481 -8.52 15.15 -14.20
N ALA A 482 -9.44 15.17 -15.16
CA ALA A 482 -10.80 15.63 -14.93
C ALA A 482 -11.54 14.74 -13.91
N THR A 483 -11.35 13.41 -13.96
CA THR A 483 -11.90 12.51 -12.95
C THR A 483 -11.28 12.72 -11.57
N LEU A 484 -9.95 12.88 -11.48
CA LEU A 484 -9.27 13.19 -10.22
C LEU A 484 -9.76 14.49 -9.60
N VAL A 485 -9.78 15.57 -10.38
CA VAL A 485 -10.19 16.91 -9.91
C VAL A 485 -11.66 16.91 -9.52
N ALA A 486 -12.54 16.30 -10.32
CA ALA A 486 -13.95 16.18 -9.98
C ALA A 486 -14.15 15.40 -8.68
N TYR A 487 -13.41 14.29 -8.49
CA TYR A 487 -13.52 13.49 -7.27
C TYR A 487 -13.03 14.24 -6.02
N ALA A 488 -11.91 14.97 -6.13
CA ALA A 488 -11.37 15.81 -5.05
C ALA A 488 -12.29 16.99 -4.69
N ALA A 489 -12.99 17.53 -5.68
CA ALA A 489 -13.87 18.69 -5.53
C ALA A 489 -15.23 18.36 -4.89
N LEU A 490 -15.65 17.10 -4.90
CA LEU A 490 -16.89 16.69 -4.26
C LEU A 490 -16.79 16.90 -2.74
N PRO A 491 -17.86 17.38 -2.08
CA PRO A 491 -17.86 17.65 -0.64
C PRO A 491 -17.80 16.39 0.23
N LEU A 492 -18.14 15.21 -0.32
CA LEU A 492 -18.31 13.96 0.42
C LEU A 492 -17.17 13.58 1.39
N PRO A 493 -15.89 13.50 0.99
CA PRO A 493 -14.81 13.13 1.93
C PRO A 493 -14.61 14.18 3.03
N TRP A 494 -14.87 15.45 2.73
CA TRP A 494 -14.73 16.54 3.70
C TRP A 494 -15.88 16.55 4.69
N ALA A 495 -17.09 16.29 4.20
CA ALA A 495 -18.28 16.12 5.02
C ALA A 495 -18.14 14.91 5.96
N ALA A 496 -17.54 13.81 5.47
CA ALA A 496 -17.21 12.65 6.29
C ALA A 496 -16.18 12.95 7.38
N ILE A 497 -15.17 13.80 7.10
CA ILE A 497 -14.23 14.25 8.14
C ILE A 497 -14.93 15.17 9.15
N ALA A 498 -15.76 16.11 8.71
CA ALA A 498 -16.51 17.01 9.59
C ALA A 498 -17.49 16.24 10.51
N GLY A 499 -18.19 15.25 9.96
CA GLY A 499 -19.11 14.36 10.68
C GLY A 499 -18.40 13.21 11.40
N ALA A 500 -17.06 13.14 11.35
CA ALA A 500 -16.26 12.09 11.96
C ALA A 500 -16.68 10.65 11.59
N SER A 501 -17.01 10.40 10.32
CA SER A 501 -17.48 9.09 9.81
C SER A 501 -16.37 8.32 9.08
N TRP A 502 -15.96 7.17 9.61
CA TRP A 502 -14.96 6.31 8.98
C TRP A 502 -15.55 5.43 7.88
N SER A 503 -16.80 5.00 8.02
CA SER A 503 -17.48 4.14 7.05
C SER A 503 -17.59 4.83 5.68
N THR A 504 -18.00 6.10 5.65
CA THR A 504 -18.05 6.90 4.42
C THR A 504 -16.67 7.09 3.80
N LEU A 505 -15.64 7.37 4.61
CA LEU A 505 -14.25 7.49 4.12
C LEU A 505 -13.74 6.18 3.53
N GLY A 506 -14.02 5.04 4.16
CA GLY A 506 -13.65 3.72 3.68
C GLY A 506 -14.29 3.39 2.33
N VAL A 507 -15.58 3.70 2.17
CA VAL A 507 -16.29 3.50 0.89
C VAL A 507 -15.81 4.49 -0.17
N TYR A 508 -15.57 5.76 0.17
CA TYR A 508 -14.96 6.74 -0.72
C TYR A 508 -13.58 6.29 -1.22
N ALA A 509 -12.77 5.67 -0.36
CA ALA A 509 -11.47 5.15 -0.74
C ALA A 509 -11.56 4.01 -1.76
N THR A 510 -12.57 3.16 -1.64
CA THR A 510 -12.63 1.84 -2.29
C THR A 510 -13.56 1.80 -3.51
N ALA A 511 -14.58 2.65 -3.55
CA ALA A 511 -15.54 2.75 -4.65
C ALA A 511 -14.89 2.89 -6.04
N PRO A 512 -13.81 3.67 -6.24
CA PRO A 512 -13.15 3.75 -7.55
C PRO A 512 -12.46 2.46 -7.98
N TRP A 513 -11.90 1.72 -7.03
CA TRP A 513 -11.23 0.45 -7.29
C TRP A 513 -12.25 -0.64 -7.63
N VAL A 514 -13.34 -0.69 -6.87
CA VAL A 514 -14.48 -1.58 -7.12
C VAL A 514 -15.10 -1.29 -8.50
N LEU A 515 -15.42 -0.03 -8.78
CA LEU A 515 -15.97 0.39 -10.07
C LEU A 515 -15.07 -0.02 -11.23
N ARG A 516 -13.77 0.30 -11.15
CA ARG A 516 -12.81 -0.06 -12.20
C ARG A 516 -12.73 -1.58 -12.40
N ALA A 517 -12.62 -2.35 -11.33
CA ALA A 517 -12.49 -3.80 -11.41
C ALA A 517 -13.74 -4.46 -12.03
N LEU A 518 -14.94 -3.96 -11.69
CA LEU A 518 -16.20 -4.40 -12.29
C LEU A 518 -16.31 -4.01 -13.78
N LEU A 519 -15.85 -2.82 -14.17
CA LEU A 519 -15.76 -2.41 -15.57
C LEU A 519 -14.78 -3.29 -16.38
N GLU A 520 -13.62 -3.64 -15.80
CA GLU A 520 -12.66 -4.59 -16.39
C GLU A 520 -13.24 -6.01 -16.51
N ALA A 521 -14.03 -6.45 -15.53
CA ALA A 521 -14.71 -7.74 -15.57
C ALA A 521 -15.75 -7.84 -16.69
N GLN A 522 -16.51 -6.76 -16.88
CA GLN A 522 -17.51 -6.64 -17.93
C GLN A 522 -16.88 -6.78 -19.33
N ALA A 523 -15.58 -6.48 -19.47
CA ALA A 523 -14.79 -6.65 -20.69
C ALA A 523 -15.36 -5.92 -21.93
N SER A 524 -16.16 -4.87 -21.71
CA SER A 524 -16.64 -3.97 -22.75
C SER A 524 -15.61 -2.90 -23.08
N ALA A 525 -15.65 -2.31 -24.28
CA ALA A 525 -14.80 -1.16 -24.59
C ALA A 525 -15.06 -0.02 -23.58
N PRO A 526 -14.02 0.68 -23.09
CA PRO A 526 -12.61 0.56 -23.44
C PRO A 526 -11.84 -0.52 -22.63
N PHE A 527 -12.48 -1.12 -21.63
CA PHE A 527 -11.90 -2.07 -20.66
C PHE A 527 -11.78 -3.52 -21.15
N ARG A 528 -11.38 -3.72 -22.41
CA ARG A 528 -11.17 -5.07 -22.95
C ARG A 528 -9.91 -5.69 -22.33
N SER A 529 -10.03 -6.91 -21.79
CA SER A 529 -8.87 -7.65 -21.31
C SER A 529 -8.03 -8.15 -22.49
N THR A 530 -6.71 -8.06 -22.35
CA THR A 530 -5.74 -8.69 -23.26
C THR A 530 -5.59 -10.20 -23.00
N GLU A 531 -6.09 -10.68 -21.86
CA GLU A 531 -6.07 -12.09 -21.47
C GLU A 531 -7.28 -12.84 -22.06
N GLY A 532 -7.15 -14.15 -22.29
CA GLY A 532 -8.27 -14.98 -22.74
C GLY A 532 -9.50 -14.88 -21.82
N PRO A 533 -10.71 -15.17 -22.33
CA PRO A 533 -11.98 -14.79 -21.68
C PRO A 533 -12.13 -15.30 -20.24
N VAL A 534 -11.66 -16.51 -19.94
CA VAL A 534 -11.72 -17.11 -18.60
C VAL A 534 -10.68 -16.48 -17.66
N ARG A 535 -9.43 -16.35 -18.11
CA ARG A 535 -8.35 -15.74 -17.30
C ARG A 535 -8.67 -14.27 -16.97
N GLY A 536 -9.19 -13.53 -17.93
CA GLY A 536 -9.64 -12.15 -17.75
C GLY A 536 -10.80 -12.01 -16.74
N LEU A 537 -11.71 -12.99 -16.70
CA LEU A 537 -12.80 -13.00 -15.71
C LEU A 537 -12.25 -13.25 -14.30
N VAL A 538 -11.48 -14.33 -14.13
CA VAL A 538 -10.85 -14.66 -12.85
C VAL A 538 -9.96 -13.50 -12.38
N SER A 539 -9.26 -12.84 -13.30
CA SER A 539 -8.38 -11.74 -12.93
C SER A 539 -9.11 -10.52 -12.39
N ALA A 540 -10.20 -10.14 -13.05
CA ALA A 540 -11.06 -9.06 -12.60
C ALA A 540 -11.82 -9.41 -11.30
N SER A 541 -12.33 -10.65 -11.16
CA SER A 541 -12.98 -11.12 -9.93
C SER A 541 -12.04 -11.05 -8.73
N VAL A 542 -10.78 -11.46 -8.89
CA VAL A 542 -9.78 -11.34 -7.83
C VAL A 542 -9.46 -9.89 -7.54
N ALA A 543 -9.27 -9.04 -8.56
CA ALA A 543 -8.95 -7.62 -8.34
C ALA A 543 -10.08 -6.89 -7.58
N ALA A 544 -11.32 -7.12 -8.01
CA ALA A 544 -12.51 -6.62 -7.32
C ALA A 544 -12.60 -7.18 -5.90
N GLY A 545 -12.46 -8.49 -5.75
CA GLY A 545 -12.53 -9.14 -4.43
C GLY A 545 -11.43 -8.74 -3.46
N VAL A 546 -10.23 -8.43 -3.94
CA VAL A 546 -9.16 -7.84 -3.12
C VAL A 546 -9.53 -6.43 -2.67
N ALA A 547 -10.08 -5.60 -3.56
CA ALA A 547 -10.54 -4.26 -3.18
C ALA A 547 -11.67 -4.33 -2.13
N VAL A 548 -12.65 -5.21 -2.33
CA VAL A 548 -13.75 -5.45 -1.39
C VAL A 548 -13.25 -6.04 -0.08
N GLY A 549 -12.39 -7.04 -0.12
CA GLY A 549 -11.86 -7.70 1.06
C GLY A 549 -10.98 -6.78 1.91
N LEU A 550 -10.06 -6.03 1.29
CA LEU A 550 -9.22 -5.06 2.02
C LEU A 550 -10.03 -3.96 2.69
N ALA A 551 -11.15 -3.56 2.10
CA ALA A 551 -12.07 -2.61 2.69
C ALA A 551 -12.94 -3.26 3.79
N GLY A 552 -13.47 -4.45 3.49
CA GLY A 552 -14.29 -5.29 4.36
C GLY A 552 -13.61 -5.72 5.65
N ILE A 553 -12.27 -5.78 5.64
CA ILE A 553 -11.42 -6.01 6.82
C ILE A 553 -11.66 -4.95 7.91
N PHE A 554 -12.11 -3.76 7.52
CA PHE A 554 -12.40 -2.63 8.42
C PHE A 554 -13.90 -2.34 8.51
N ASP A 555 -14.61 -2.45 7.39
CA ASP A 555 -16.04 -2.19 7.33
C ASP A 555 -16.76 -3.12 6.34
N PRO A 556 -17.61 -4.05 6.84
CA PRO A 556 -18.30 -5.01 5.99
C PRO A 556 -19.32 -4.37 5.03
N VAL A 557 -19.75 -3.13 5.26
CA VAL A 557 -20.71 -2.41 4.40
C VAL A 557 -20.20 -2.28 2.96
N VAL A 558 -18.88 -2.33 2.74
CA VAL A 558 -18.28 -2.24 1.39
C VAL A 558 -18.73 -3.40 0.48
N ALA A 559 -19.05 -4.57 1.05
CA ALA A 559 -19.60 -5.69 0.30
C ALA A 559 -20.98 -5.34 -0.31
N VAL A 560 -21.84 -4.67 0.47
CA VAL A 560 -23.16 -4.20 0.03
C VAL A 560 -23.02 -3.14 -1.06
N VAL A 561 -22.09 -2.19 -0.88
CA VAL A 561 -21.80 -1.16 -1.89
C VAL A 561 -21.37 -1.77 -3.23
N THR A 562 -20.60 -2.85 -3.20
CA THR A 562 -20.16 -3.55 -4.42
C THR A 562 -21.34 -4.11 -5.22
N VAL A 563 -22.34 -4.65 -4.52
CA VAL A 563 -23.58 -5.14 -5.14
C VAL A 563 -24.36 -3.98 -5.77
N PHE A 564 -24.39 -2.81 -5.14
CA PHE A 564 -25.05 -1.62 -5.70
C PHE A 564 -24.38 -1.11 -6.97
N VAL A 565 -23.03 -1.00 -6.97
CA VAL A 565 -22.27 -0.63 -8.17
C VAL A 565 -22.53 -1.63 -9.29
N ALA A 566 -22.49 -2.94 -8.99
CA ALA A 566 -22.78 -3.98 -9.98
C ALA A 566 -24.20 -3.86 -10.54
N THR A 567 -25.19 -3.61 -9.68
CA THR A 567 -26.61 -3.44 -10.06
C THR A 567 -26.78 -2.25 -11.02
N GLY A 568 -26.17 -1.11 -10.73
CA GLY A 568 -26.18 0.05 -11.62
C GLY A 568 -25.53 -0.24 -12.97
N LEU A 569 -24.38 -0.93 -12.98
CA LEU A 569 -23.70 -1.33 -14.22
C LEU A 569 -24.54 -2.31 -15.06
N VAL A 570 -25.23 -3.26 -14.43
CA VAL A 570 -26.16 -4.19 -15.11
C VAL A 570 -27.34 -3.43 -15.70
N ALA A 571 -27.99 -2.57 -14.91
CA ALA A 571 -29.14 -1.77 -15.37
C ALA A 571 -28.78 -0.91 -16.57
N GLY A 572 -27.65 -0.19 -16.51
CA GLY A 572 -27.16 0.60 -17.63
C GLY A 572 -26.81 -0.22 -18.88
N ALA A 573 -26.24 -1.42 -18.70
CA ALA A 573 -25.96 -2.31 -19.84
C ALA A 573 -27.24 -2.77 -20.55
N LEU A 574 -28.29 -3.09 -19.79
CA LEU A 574 -29.60 -3.45 -20.32
C LEU A 574 -30.23 -2.29 -21.11
N VAL A 575 -30.14 -1.06 -20.59
CA VAL A 575 -30.68 0.13 -21.26
C VAL A 575 -29.96 0.44 -22.58
N THR A 576 -28.65 0.18 -22.66
CA THR A 576 -27.90 0.33 -23.92
C THR A 576 -28.19 -0.75 -24.97
N ILE A 577 -29.06 -1.73 -24.68
CA ILE A 577 -29.35 -2.91 -25.51
C ILE A 577 -28.06 -3.64 -25.92
N ASN A 578 -27.03 -3.56 -25.07
CA ASN A 578 -25.75 -4.20 -25.26
C ASN A 578 -25.45 -5.05 -24.01
N PRO A 579 -26.07 -6.24 -23.90
CA PRO A 579 -25.93 -7.12 -22.73
C PRO A 579 -24.55 -7.80 -22.67
N THR A 580 -23.64 -7.46 -23.58
CA THR A 580 -22.30 -8.04 -23.65
C THR A 580 -21.61 -7.90 -22.29
N GLY A 581 -21.23 -9.03 -21.71
CA GLY A 581 -20.52 -9.04 -20.44
C GLY A 581 -21.38 -8.89 -19.19
N VAL A 582 -22.72 -8.82 -19.27
CA VAL A 582 -23.59 -8.83 -18.07
C VAL A 582 -23.41 -10.11 -17.25
N ALA A 583 -23.44 -11.28 -17.89
CA ALA A 583 -23.19 -12.56 -17.20
C ALA A 583 -21.79 -12.62 -16.58
N ARG A 584 -20.79 -12.03 -17.27
CA ARG A 584 -19.41 -11.91 -16.74
C ARG A 584 -19.36 -10.99 -15.53
N LEU A 585 -20.05 -9.85 -15.59
CA LEU A 585 -20.14 -8.90 -14.50
C LEU A 585 -20.78 -9.55 -13.26
N VAL A 586 -21.90 -10.26 -13.42
CA VAL A 586 -22.54 -11.00 -12.32
C VAL A 586 -21.60 -12.07 -11.76
N ALA A 587 -20.97 -12.87 -12.62
CA ALA A 587 -19.99 -13.87 -12.18
C ALA A 587 -18.78 -13.24 -11.47
N ALA A 588 -18.35 -12.05 -11.89
CA ALA A 588 -17.26 -11.32 -11.26
C ALA A 588 -17.66 -10.70 -9.92
N THR A 589 -18.88 -10.21 -9.78
CA THR A 589 -19.42 -9.74 -8.49
C THR A 589 -19.53 -10.89 -7.51
N VAL A 590 -20.01 -12.07 -7.93
CA VAL A 590 -20.02 -13.28 -7.09
C VAL A 590 -18.59 -13.70 -6.74
N GLY A 591 -17.68 -13.72 -7.71
CA GLY A 591 -16.27 -14.03 -7.46
C GLY A 591 -15.59 -13.02 -6.51
N ALA A 592 -15.93 -11.74 -6.62
CA ALA A 592 -15.45 -10.69 -5.74
C ALA A 592 -15.97 -10.86 -4.31
N ALA A 593 -17.26 -11.22 -4.15
CA ALA A 593 -17.84 -11.53 -2.85
C ALA A 593 -17.17 -12.76 -2.21
N LEU A 594 -16.88 -13.81 -2.98
CA LEU A 594 -16.18 -15.00 -2.48
C LEU A 594 -14.73 -14.69 -2.04
N VAL A 595 -13.99 -13.92 -2.84
CA VAL A 595 -12.63 -13.50 -2.48
C VAL A 595 -12.66 -12.53 -1.30
N GLY A 596 -13.61 -11.61 -1.26
CA GLY A 596 -13.84 -10.71 -0.12
C GLY A 596 -14.11 -11.49 1.16
N ALA A 597 -15.03 -12.45 1.12
CA ALA A 597 -15.35 -13.33 2.23
C ALA A 597 -14.15 -14.15 2.71
N LEU A 598 -13.29 -14.60 1.79
CA LEU A 598 -12.02 -15.27 2.14
C LEU A 598 -11.04 -14.31 2.84
N LEU A 599 -11.00 -13.05 2.43
CA LEU A 599 -10.16 -12.01 3.05
C LEU A 599 -10.74 -11.49 4.36
N THR A 600 -12.02 -11.74 4.64
CA THR A 600 -12.72 -11.46 5.92
C THR A 600 -13.24 -12.76 6.53
N LEU A 601 -12.45 -13.83 6.46
CA LEU A 601 -12.91 -15.20 6.78
C LEU A 601 -13.50 -15.36 8.19
N PRO A 602 -12.90 -14.81 9.28
CA PRO A 602 -13.49 -14.88 10.62
C PRO A 602 -14.91 -14.30 10.66
N LEU A 603 -15.09 -13.09 10.12
CA LEU A 603 -16.38 -12.41 10.06
C LEU A 603 -17.37 -13.17 9.17
N SER A 604 -16.90 -13.74 8.06
CA SER A 604 -17.76 -14.48 7.13
C SER A 604 -18.30 -15.76 7.75
N ILE A 605 -17.47 -16.47 8.53
CA ILE A 605 -17.92 -17.65 9.28
C ILE A 605 -18.92 -17.23 10.37
N GLU A 606 -18.66 -16.14 11.08
CA GLU A 606 -19.56 -15.62 12.12
C GLU A 606 -20.92 -15.23 11.54
N LEU A 607 -20.94 -14.45 10.45
CA LEU A 607 -22.15 -14.08 9.73
C LEU A 607 -22.94 -15.33 9.29
N LEU A 608 -22.28 -16.35 8.74
CA LEU A 608 -22.94 -17.59 8.32
C LEU A 608 -23.49 -18.38 9.52
N SER A 609 -22.74 -18.47 10.62
CA SER A 609 -23.18 -19.18 11.82
C SER A 609 -24.34 -18.50 12.53
N SER A 610 -24.42 -17.18 12.46
CA SER A 610 -25.45 -16.35 13.10
C SER A 610 -26.67 -16.11 12.21
N GLY A 611 -26.79 -16.79 11.06
CA GLY A 611 -27.95 -16.69 10.17
C GLY A 611 -27.97 -15.46 9.26
N LEU A 612 -26.79 -14.91 8.92
CA LEU A 612 -26.58 -13.72 8.09
C LEU A 612 -27.33 -12.48 8.61
N PRO A 613 -27.08 -12.07 9.87
CA PRO A 613 -27.77 -10.92 10.43
C PRO A 613 -27.41 -9.63 9.68
N TRP A 614 -28.38 -8.71 9.56
CA TRP A 614 -28.21 -7.49 8.79
C TRP A 614 -27.52 -6.36 9.56
N HIS A 615 -27.58 -6.37 10.90
CA HIS A 615 -27.08 -5.27 11.73
C HIS A 615 -25.59 -4.93 11.57
N PRO A 616 -24.65 -5.83 11.19
CA PRO A 616 -23.26 -5.43 10.94
C PRO A 616 -23.11 -4.56 9.68
N PHE A 617 -24.11 -4.56 8.80
CA PHE A 617 -24.17 -3.75 7.58
C PHE A 617 -25.03 -2.48 7.76
N ALA A 618 -25.64 -2.31 8.93
CA ALA A 618 -26.47 -1.17 9.27
C ALA A 618 -25.77 -0.34 10.35
N ASP A 619 -25.99 0.98 10.34
CA ASP A 619 -25.31 1.91 11.23
C ASP A 619 -26.26 2.43 12.32
N GLY A 620 -26.94 1.52 13.02
CA GLY A 620 -27.85 1.83 14.12
C GLY A 620 -29.13 2.58 13.78
N ARG A 621 -29.29 3.07 12.55
CA ARG A 621 -30.50 3.76 12.08
C ARG A 621 -31.62 2.75 11.87
N THR A 622 -32.77 3.00 12.47
CA THR A 622 -34.04 2.36 12.09
C THR A 622 -34.58 3.01 10.82
N GLY A 623 -35.54 2.38 10.15
CA GLY A 623 -36.22 2.96 9.00
C GLY A 623 -37.16 4.12 9.37
N ASP A 624 -36.82 4.97 10.35
CA ASP A 624 -37.56 6.20 10.61
C ASP A 624 -36.71 7.42 10.21
N ALA A 625 -37.36 8.38 9.56
CA ALA A 625 -36.74 9.25 8.56
C ALA A 625 -35.56 10.11 9.07
N SER A 626 -34.40 10.01 8.40
CA SER A 626 -33.43 11.10 8.46
C SER A 626 -34.07 12.36 7.83
N THR A 627 -33.88 13.52 8.43
CA THR A 627 -34.48 14.80 7.97
C THR A 627 -33.71 15.45 6.82
N GLU A 628 -32.72 14.76 6.25
CA GLU A 628 -31.87 15.27 5.19
C GLU A 628 -32.71 15.55 3.93
N PRO A 629 -32.78 16.81 3.46
CA PRO A 629 -33.56 17.12 2.27
C PRO A 629 -32.94 16.43 1.06
N LEU A 630 -33.80 15.95 0.14
CA LEU A 630 -33.40 15.31 -1.13
C LEU A 630 -32.29 16.09 -1.86
N THR A 631 -32.35 17.42 -1.80
CA THR A 631 -31.39 18.26 -2.49
C THR A 631 -29.97 18.14 -1.96
N ASP A 632 -29.78 17.74 -0.71
CA ASP A 632 -28.48 17.68 -0.07
C ASP A 632 -27.80 16.34 -0.35
N LEU A 633 -28.59 15.26 -0.40
CA LEU A 633 -28.16 13.96 -0.91
C LEU A 633 -27.65 14.04 -2.36
N LEU A 634 -28.40 14.71 -3.25
CA LEU A 634 -28.00 14.88 -4.66
C LEU A 634 -26.73 15.72 -4.83
N ARG A 635 -26.48 16.62 -3.87
CA ARG A 635 -25.32 17.53 -3.85
C ARG A 635 -24.12 16.96 -3.10
N PHE A 636 -24.22 15.74 -2.57
CA PHE A 636 -23.23 15.12 -1.68
C PHE A 636 -22.96 15.93 -0.41
N ALA A 637 -23.92 16.76 -0.03
CA ALA A 637 -23.85 17.80 0.98
C ALA A 637 -24.25 17.25 2.37
N ILE A 638 -23.74 16.07 2.71
CA ILE A 638 -24.14 15.27 3.87
C ILE A 638 -23.24 15.68 5.04
N GLY A 639 -23.62 16.72 5.79
CA GLY A 639 -22.85 17.18 6.95
C GLY A 639 -23.24 18.56 7.48
N PRO A 640 -22.64 18.98 8.62
CA PRO A 640 -23.14 20.08 9.45
C PRO A 640 -23.15 21.48 8.81
N ASP A 641 -22.26 21.75 7.85
CA ASP A 641 -22.14 23.03 7.14
C ASP A 641 -21.89 22.80 5.64
N SER A 642 -22.94 22.75 4.82
CA SER A 642 -22.77 22.48 3.39
C SER A 642 -23.16 23.67 2.51
N ALA A 643 -22.17 24.55 2.23
CA ALA A 643 -22.24 25.56 1.17
C ALA A 643 -22.16 24.90 -0.23
N ALA A 644 -23.08 23.97 -0.51
CA ALA A 644 -23.06 23.08 -1.67
C ALA A 644 -23.92 23.57 -2.85
N LEU A 645 -24.33 24.84 -2.90
CA LEU A 645 -25.07 25.38 -4.05
C LEU A 645 -24.31 25.15 -5.38
N PHE A 646 -22.98 25.17 -5.32
CA PHE A 646 -22.13 25.05 -6.49
C PHE A 646 -21.94 23.62 -7.00
N THR A 647 -22.27 22.58 -6.24
CA THR A 647 -22.14 21.19 -6.71
C THR A 647 -23.16 20.83 -7.80
N TRP A 648 -24.26 21.59 -7.90
CA TRP A 648 -25.17 21.52 -9.05
C TRP A 648 -24.46 21.77 -10.38
N ALA A 649 -23.33 22.47 -10.38
CA ALA A 649 -22.57 22.69 -11.60
C ALA A 649 -22.02 21.37 -12.19
N PHE A 650 -21.87 20.28 -11.41
CA PHE A 650 -21.53 18.95 -11.96
C PHE A 650 -22.60 18.37 -12.88
N ALA A 651 -23.86 18.81 -12.78
CA ALA A 651 -24.94 18.37 -13.65
C ALA A 651 -24.63 18.59 -15.14
N ILE A 652 -23.87 19.64 -15.46
CA ILE A 652 -23.46 19.97 -16.83
C ILE A 652 -22.44 18.93 -17.36
N PRO A 653 -21.21 18.80 -16.83
CA PRO A 653 -20.24 17.85 -17.34
C PRO A 653 -20.71 16.40 -17.25
N MET A 654 -21.60 16.03 -16.33
CA MET A 654 -22.11 14.65 -16.27
C MET A 654 -23.17 14.34 -17.34
N THR A 655 -23.92 15.33 -17.84
CA THR A 655 -24.94 15.14 -18.89
C THR A 655 -24.38 15.22 -20.31
N VAL A 656 -23.35 16.04 -20.55
CA VAL A 656 -22.73 16.22 -21.87
C VAL A 656 -22.33 14.91 -22.57
N PRO A 657 -21.75 13.90 -21.90
CA PRO A 657 -21.46 12.59 -22.48
C PRO A 657 -22.67 11.86 -23.07
N LEU A 658 -23.88 12.05 -22.51
CA LEU A 658 -25.11 11.44 -23.04
C LEU A 658 -25.57 12.10 -24.34
N LEU A 659 -25.25 13.38 -24.53
CA LEU A 659 -25.67 14.17 -25.69
C LEU A 659 -24.66 14.11 -26.84
N VAL A 660 -23.37 14.07 -26.50
CA VAL A 660 -22.26 14.21 -27.46
C VAL A 660 -21.45 12.94 -27.61
N GLY A 661 -21.41 12.09 -26.58
CA GLY A 661 -20.60 10.88 -26.58
C GLY A 661 -21.02 9.93 -27.70
N ARG A 662 -20.03 9.31 -28.33
CA ARG A 662 -20.25 8.26 -29.34
C ARG A 662 -19.58 6.95 -28.94
N ALA A 663 -20.07 5.84 -29.50
CA ALA A 663 -19.55 4.50 -29.27
C ALA A 663 -19.44 4.18 -27.76
N TRP A 664 -18.28 3.67 -27.32
CA TRP A 664 -18.06 3.28 -25.92
C TRP A 664 -18.26 4.43 -24.92
N ARG A 665 -18.08 5.70 -25.34
CA ARG A 665 -18.22 6.85 -24.44
C ARG A 665 -19.68 7.07 -24.03
N PHE A 666 -20.61 6.88 -24.98
CA PHE A 666 -22.04 6.90 -24.69
C PHE A 666 -22.44 5.73 -23.81
N GLU A 667 -22.02 4.50 -24.17
CA GLU A 667 -22.35 3.30 -23.40
C GLU A 667 -21.83 3.38 -21.95
N LEU A 668 -20.59 3.83 -21.76
CA LEU A 668 -20.00 4.01 -20.45
C LEU A 668 -20.71 5.14 -19.67
N ALA A 669 -21.07 6.24 -20.33
CA ALA A 669 -21.81 7.32 -19.69
C ALA A 669 -23.18 6.85 -19.17
N VAL A 670 -23.94 6.10 -19.97
CA VAL A 670 -25.22 5.52 -19.54
C VAL A 670 -25.01 4.63 -18.31
N ARG A 671 -24.01 3.73 -18.34
CA ARG A 671 -23.73 2.84 -17.20
C ARG A 671 -23.36 3.59 -15.93
N LEU A 672 -22.50 4.60 -16.02
CA LEU A 672 -22.13 5.43 -14.88
C LEU A 672 -23.34 6.22 -14.34
N TRP A 673 -24.22 6.72 -15.21
CA TRP A 673 -25.47 7.34 -14.78
C TRP A 673 -26.36 6.37 -13.99
N PHE A 674 -26.49 5.11 -14.43
CA PHE A 674 -27.26 4.12 -13.68
C PHE A 674 -26.61 3.76 -12.33
N VAL A 675 -25.27 3.75 -12.23
CA VAL A 675 -24.60 3.63 -10.92
C VAL A 675 -24.97 4.80 -10.00
N ALA A 676 -24.94 6.04 -10.50
CA ALA A 676 -25.34 7.21 -9.72
C ALA A 676 -26.82 7.19 -9.32
N LEU A 677 -27.72 6.84 -10.25
CA LEU A 677 -29.16 6.77 -10.02
C LEU A 677 -29.52 5.68 -8.99
N VAL A 678 -28.92 4.49 -9.07
CA VAL A 678 -29.15 3.42 -8.08
C VAL A 678 -28.67 3.86 -6.70
N ALA A 679 -27.49 4.46 -6.61
CA ALA A 679 -26.95 4.97 -5.35
C ALA A 679 -27.83 6.07 -4.73
N TRP A 680 -28.27 7.07 -5.51
CA TRP A 680 -29.19 8.09 -5.03
C TRP A 680 -30.57 7.53 -4.68
N ALA A 681 -31.11 6.60 -5.45
CA ALA A 681 -32.39 5.97 -5.17
C ALA A 681 -32.34 5.19 -3.85
N LEU A 682 -31.26 4.44 -3.60
CA LEU A 682 -31.06 3.73 -2.34
C LEU A 682 -30.89 4.68 -1.16
N ALA A 683 -30.12 5.76 -1.31
CA ALA A 683 -30.02 6.81 -0.31
C ALA A 683 -31.38 7.45 -0.02
N LEU A 684 -32.23 7.65 -1.03
CA LEU A 684 -33.57 8.19 -0.86
C LEU A 684 -34.53 7.24 -0.15
N ILE A 685 -34.50 5.96 -0.52
CA ILE A 685 -35.27 4.90 0.13
C ILE A 685 -34.88 4.80 1.61
N ALA A 686 -33.58 4.91 1.90
CA ALA A 686 -33.03 4.94 3.26
C ALA A 686 -33.54 6.15 4.06
N VAL A 687 -33.48 7.36 3.48
CA VAL A 687 -33.91 8.60 4.13
C VAL A 687 -35.41 8.65 4.41
N HIS A 688 -36.24 8.08 3.53
CA HIS A 688 -37.70 8.06 3.70
C HIS A 688 -38.20 6.93 4.61
N GLY A 689 -37.30 6.12 5.17
CA GLY A 689 -37.71 5.09 6.12
C GLY A 689 -38.57 3.97 5.52
N VAL A 690 -38.47 3.73 4.21
CA VAL A 690 -39.35 2.78 3.51
C VAL A 690 -39.01 1.32 3.86
N LEU A 691 -37.79 1.07 4.34
CA LEU A 691 -37.30 -0.28 4.61
C LEU A 691 -37.57 -0.70 6.06
N PRO A 692 -38.04 -1.94 6.31
CA PRO A 692 -38.32 -2.43 7.66
C PRO A 692 -37.05 -2.83 8.44
N PHE A 693 -35.86 -2.53 7.91
CA PHE A 693 -34.57 -2.87 8.48
C PHE A 693 -33.62 -1.68 8.37
N GLY A 694 -32.62 -1.63 9.24
CA GLY A 694 -31.70 -0.50 9.30
C GLY A 694 -30.85 -0.34 8.04
N VAL A 695 -30.49 0.88 7.71
CA VAL A 695 -29.76 1.21 6.47
C VAL A 695 -28.36 1.74 6.81
N PRO A 696 -27.37 1.56 5.91
CA PRO A 696 -26.09 2.24 6.04
C PRO A 696 -26.27 3.76 6.08
N GLU A 697 -25.30 4.46 6.63
CA GLU A 697 -25.30 5.93 6.64
C GLU A 697 -25.42 6.52 5.21
N PRO A 698 -26.08 7.68 5.05
CA PRO A 698 -26.28 8.29 3.73
C PRO A 698 -24.99 8.51 2.95
N GLY A 699 -23.89 8.86 3.62
CA GLY A 699 -22.57 9.08 3.01
C GLY A 699 -22.03 7.83 2.29
N VAL A 700 -22.21 6.66 2.89
CA VAL A 700 -21.85 5.36 2.28
C VAL A 700 -22.70 5.08 1.05
N LEU A 701 -24.00 5.37 1.11
CA LEU A 701 -24.93 5.10 0.01
C LEU A 701 -24.65 5.98 -1.22
N VAL A 702 -24.22 7.24 -1.03
CA VAL A 702 -23.92 8.15 -2.15
C VAL A 702 -22.48 8.08 -2.66
N ALA A 703 -21.54 7.44 -1.94
CA ALA A 703 -20.16 7.31 -2.38
C ALA A 703 -19.98 6.67 -3.79
N PRO A 704 -20.75 5.64 -4.19
CA PRO A 704 -20.77 5.16 -5.57
C PRO A 704 -21.19 6.21 -6.60
N ALA A 705 -22.17 7.06 -6.26
CA ALA A 705 -22.58 8.17 -7.12
C ALA A 705 -21.46 9.21 -7.25
N ALA A 706 -20.70 9.48 -6.18
CA ALA A 706 -19.58 10.42 -6.22
C ALA A 706 -18.52 10.02 -7.26
N ILE A 707 -18.09 8.75 -7.25
CA ILE A 707 -17.12 8.29 -8.26
C ILE A 707 -17.74 8.18 -9.65
N ALA A 708 -19.01 7.82 -9.77
CA ALA A 708 -19.69 7.80 -11.07
C ALA A 708 -19.77 9.20 -11.70
N VAL A 709 -20.11 10.23 -10.92
CA VAL A 709 -20.11 11.64 -11.35
C VAL A 709 -18.71 12.09 -11.77
N ALA A 710 -17.69 11.77 -10.97
CA ALA A 710 -16.31 12.11 -11.31
C ALA A 710 -15.82 11.39 -12.59
N ALA A 711 -16.17 10.12 -12.77
CA ALA A 711 -15.86 9.36 -13.98
C ALA A 711 -16.62 9.95 -15.20
N LEU A 712 -17.88 10.35 -15.04
CA LEU A 712 -18.65 11.04 -16.08
C LEU A 712 -17.99 12.36 -16.52
N CYS A 713 -17.43 13.14 -15.60
CA CYS A 713 -16.65 14.33 -15.93
C CYS A 713 -15.41 14.00 -16.78
N GLY A 714 -14.73 12.89 -16.48
CA GLY A 714 -13.60 12.42 -17.30
C GLY A 714 -14.04 11.91 -18.68
N VAL A 715 -15.17 11.20 -18.76
CA VAL A 715 -15.79 10.79 -20.03
C VAL A 715 -16.22 12.01 -20.84
N CYS A 716 -16.70 13.09 -20.20
CA CYS A 716 -17.00 14.36 -20.86
C CYS A 716 -15.77 14.93 -21.54
N VAL A 717 -14.64 15.05 -20.83
CA VAL A 717 -13.39 15.50 -21.45
C VAL A 717 -12.97 14.59 -22.60
N SER A 718 -13.07 13.27 -22.44
CA SER A 718 -12.76 12.32 -23.53
C SER A 718 -13.67 12.50 -24.76
N ALA A 719 -14.97 12.74 -24.55
CA ALA A 719 -15.95 12.99 -25.60
C ALA A 719 -15.70 14.33 -26.30
N LEU A 720 -15.40 15.40 -25.55
CA LEU A 720 -15.03 16.70 -26.11
C LEU A 720 -13.74 16.62 -26.95
N GLU A 721 -12.78 15.79 -26.56
CA GLU A 721 -11.54 15.58 -27.30
C GLU A 721 -11.73 14.87 -28.64
N HIS A 722 -12.56 13.83 -28.68
CA HIS A 722 -12.61 12.89 -29.80
C HIS A 722 -13.87 12.99 -30.65
N ASP A 723 -15.01 13.30 -30.03
CA ASP A 723 -16.31 13.25 -30.70
C ASP A 723 -16.76 14.65 -31.17
N LEU A 724 -16.30 15.71 -30.47
CA LEU A 724 -16.69 17.09 -30.77
C LEU A 724 -15.81 17.78 -31.82
N ARG A 725 -14.55 17.34 -32.02
CA ARG A 725 -13.60 17.94 -32.99
C ARG A 725 -13.86 17.62 -34.46
N ARG A 726 -14.75 16.66 -34.76
CA ARG A 726 -14.95 16.15 -36.14
C ARG A 726 -16.11 16.79 -36.92
N ASP A 727 -17.02 17.52 -36.27
CA ASP A 727 -18.22 18.06 -36.92
C ASP A 727 -18.27 19.61 -36.84
N GLY A 728 -18.57 20.27 -37.97
CA GLY A 728 -18.57 21.73 -38.12
C GLY A 728 -19.58 22.51 -37.26
N SER A 729 -19.08 23.65 -36.77
CA SER A 729 -19.67 24.86 -36.16
C SER A 729 -21.19 24.97 -35.87
N GLY A 730 -21.50 25.45 -34.65
CA GLY A 730 -22.84 25.91 -34.26
C GLY A 730 -22.94 26.14 -32.75
N TRP A 731 -23.46 25.15 -32.01
CA TRP A 731 -23.65 25.22 -30.56
C TRP A 731 -22.54 24.51 -29.75
N ARG A 732 -21.78 23.62 -30.39
CA ARG A 732 -20.78 22.76 -29.75
C ARG A 732 -19.55 23.53 -29.24
N GLN A 733 -19.25 24.70 -29.83
CA GLN A 733 -18.16 25.58 -29.34
C GLN A 733 -18.48 26.25 -28.00
N VAL A 734 -19.77 26.38 -27.65
CA VAL A 734 -20.23 26.93 -26.37
C VAL A 734 -20.13 25.89 -25.24
N VAL A 735 -20.20 24.59 -25.58
CA VAL A 735 -20.16 23.50 -24.60
C VAL A 735 -18.85 23.49 -23.81
N LEU A 736 -17.72 23.72 -24.46
CA LEU A 736 -16.41 23.70 -23.81
C LEU A 736 -16.25 24.78 -22.72
N PRO A 737 -16.46 26.10 -22.98
CA PRO A 737 -16.37 27.12 -21.93
C PRO A 737 -17.42 26.95 -20.84
N VAL A 738 -18.63 26.46 -21.17
CA VAL A 738 -19.67 26.16 -20.17
C VAL A 738 -19.25 25.00 -19.26
N VAL A 739 -18.69 23.91 -19.81
CA VAL A 739 -18.17 22.79 -19.02
C VAL A 739 -16.99 23.21 -18.14
N ILE A 740 -16.08 24.04 -18.66
CA ILE A 740 -14.95 24.57 -17.87
C ILE A 740 -15.47 25.47 -16.75
N GLY A 741 -16.37 26.40 -17.04
CA GLY A 741 -16.97 27.28 -16.04
C GLY A 741 -17.72 26.49 -14.96
N ALA A 742 -18.49 25.48 -15.36
CA ALA A 742 -19.18 24.58 -14.45
C ALA A 742 -18.21 23.81 -13.55
N ALA A 743 -17.10 23.29 -14.09
CA ALA A 743 -16.09 22.58 -13.31
C ALA A 743 -15.37 23.51 -12.30
N VAL A 744 -15.08 24.76 -12.68
CA VAL A 744 -14.48 25.75 -11.78
C VAL A 744 -15.44 26.09 -10.63
N VAL A 745 -16.71 26.32 -10.95
CA VAL A 745 -17.75 26.61 -9.96
C VAL A 745 -17.92 25.41 -9.01
N ALA A 746 -17.99 24.19 -9.55
CA ALA A 746 -18.14 22.96 -8.78
C ALA A 746 -17.00 22.70 -7.79
N ALA A 747 -15.80 23.26 -8.04
CA ALA A 747 -14.64 23.11 -7.16
C ALA A 747 -14.60 24.11 -5.99
N LEU A 748 -15.42 25.18 -6.01
CA LEU A 748 -15.41 26.22 -4.97
C LEU A 748 -15.74 25.72 -3.55
N PRO A 749 -16.73 24.81 -3.33
CA PRO A 749 -17.04 24.32 -1.99
C PRO A 749 -15.85 23.62 -1.31
N GLY A 750 -15.09 22.83 -2.07
CA GLY A 750 -13.89 22.15 -1.56
C GLY A 750 -12.77 23.11 -1.15
N ILE A 751 -12.73 24.33 -1.71
CA ILE A 751 -11.77 25.38 -1.32
C ILE A 751 -12.20 26.05 -0.01
N GLY A 752 -13.50 26.23 0.21
CA GLY A 752 -14.04 26.84 1.43
C GLY A 752 -13.67 26.05 2.70
N GLY A 753 -13.73 24.71 2.64
CA GLY A 753 -13.41 23.82 3.77
C GLY A 753 -11.94 23.78 4.20
N ILE A 754 -11.03 24.45 3.47
CA ILE A 754 -9.58 24.42 3.74
C ILE A 754 -9.19 25.41 4.86
N THR A 755 -10.04 26.40 5.14
CA THR A 755 -9.66 27.58 5.93
C THR A 755 -9.31 27.28 7.37
N ASP A 756 -9.99 26.33 8.02
CA ASP A 756 -9.77 25.97 9.43
C ASP A 756 -8.58 25.01 9.64
N GLY A 757 -8.12 24.34 8.59
CA GLY A 757 -7.07 23.33 8.65
C GLY A 757 -7.52 21.99 9.26
N ARG A 758 -8.84 21.78 9.42
CA ARG A 758 -9.47 20.62 10.06
C ARG A 758 -10.69 20.08 9.32
N TRP A 759 -11.03 20.67 8.17
CA TRP A 759 -12.15 20.27 7.32
C TRP A 759 -13.51 20.28 8.06
N GLY A 760 -13.71 21.23 8.97
CA GLY A 760 -14.93 21.34 9.77
C GLY A 760 -14.99 20.43 11.00
N LEU A 761 -13.98 19.59 11.24
CA LEU A 761 -13.92 18.76 12.46
C LEU A 761 -13.73 19.64 13.71
N GLY A 762 -14.44 19.34 14.81
CA GLY A 762 -14.39 20.08 16.09
C GLY A 762 -13.04 20.03 16.81
N ARG A 763 -12.62 21.10 17.50
CA ARG A 763 -11.27 21.32 18.10
C ARG A 763 -10.88 20.36 19.23
N GLY A 764 -11.85 19.75 19.87
CA GLY A 764 -11.72 18.80 20.96
C GLY A 764 -12.87 17.82 20.91
N GLY A 765 -12.75 16.73 21.66
CA GLY A 765 -13.76 15.68 21.72
C GLY A 765 -14.32 15.49 23.11
N TYR A 766 -14.98 14.35 23.30
CA TYR A 766 -15.60 14.01 24.56
C TYR A 766 -14.58 13.82 25.71
N GLU A 767 -13.33 13.49 25.36
CA GLU A 767 -12.20 13.33 26.28
C GLU A 767 -11.92 14.58 27.12
N ASN A 768 -12.33 15.76 26.65
CA ASN A 768 -12.09 17.03 27.32
C ASN A 768 -13.17 17.39 28.36
N VAL A 769 -14.30 16.69 28.36
CA VAL A 769 -15.52 17.13 29.05
C VAL A 769 -16.11 16.06 29.97
N LEU A 770 -15.77 14.78 29.75
CA LEU A 770 -16.28 13.65 30.51
C LEU A 770 -15.66 13.57 31.92
N PRO A 771 -16.45 13.75 33.00
CA PRO A 771 -15.97 13.61 34.37
C PRO A 771 -16.10 12.15 34.84
N LEU A 772 -15.50 11.22 34.11
CA LEU A 772 -15.59 9.79 34.40
C LEU A 772 -14.52 9.37 35.43
N ALA A 773 -14.87 8.42 36.29
CA ALA A 773 -13.98 7.93 37.34
C ALA A 773 -12.87 7.02 36.77
N ASP A 774 -11.71 6.98 37.41
CA ASP A 774 -10.62 6.09 37.00
C ASP A 774 -10.98 4.62 37.34
N PRO A 775 -11.10 3.72 36.34
CA PRO A 775 -11.44 2.32 36.58
C PRO A 775 -10.38 1.58 37.40
N ALA A 776 -9.12 2.06 37.43
CA ALA A 776 -8.07 1.46 38.24
C ALA A 776 -8.29 1.66 39.75
N LEU A 777 -9.07 2.67 40.16
CA LEU A 777 -9.35 2.99 41.55
C LEU A 777 -10.64 2.33 42.06
N ASP A 778 -11.72 2.43 41.29
CA ASP A 778 -13.06 2.00 41.72
C ASP A 778 -13.45 0.62 41.16
N GLY A 779 -12.65 0.05 40.26
CA GLY A 779 -12.96 -1.14 39.48
C GLY A 779 -13.65 -0.83 38.16
N SER A 780 -13.54 -1.74 37.19
CA SER A 780 -14.12 -1.55 35.86
C SER A 780 -15.63 -1.37 35.89
N TYR A 781 -16.14 -0.51 35.02
CA TYR A 781 -17.56 -0.18 34.88
C TYR A 781 -17.94 0.00 33.42
N ARG A 782 -19.24 0.06 33.14
CA ARG A 782 -19.76 0.41 31.81
C ARG A 782 -20.32 1.82 31.76
N VAL A 783 -20.19 2.42 30.59
CA VAL A 783 -20.89 3.65 30.20
C VAL A 783 -21.92 3.30 29.15
N LEU A 784 -23.19 3.59 29.44
CA LEU A 784 -24.29 3.41 28.51
C LEU A 784 -24.54 4.72 27.77
N TRP A 785 -24.26 4.76 26.48
CA TRP A 785 -24.46 5.91 25.61
C TRP A 785 -25.82 5.78 24.91
N VAL A 786 -26.61 6.86 24.92
CA VAL A 786 -27.91 6.92 24.26
C VAL A 786 -28.01 8.21 23.47
N GLY A 787 -28.42 8.17 22.22
CA GLY A 787 -28.36 9.35 21.35
C GLY A 787 -28.78 9.06 19.92
N HIS A 788 -28.79 10.10 19.09
CA HIS A 788 -28.89 9.91 17.64
C HIS A 788 -27.63 9.18 17.12
N PRO A 789 -27.75 8.19 16.21
CA PRO A 789 -26.63 7.39 15.69
C PRO A 789 -25.42 8.22 15.26
N ASP A 790 -25.64 9.33 14.55
CA ASP A 790 -24.59 10.23 14.04
C ASP A 790 -23.72 10.87 15.14
N HIS A 791 -24.19 10.93 16.38
CA HIS A 791 -23.49 11.59 17.49
C HIS A 791 -22.87 10.60 18.47
N LEU A 792 -23.29 9.33 18.43
CA LEU A 792 -22.77 8.31 19.32
C LEU A 792 -21.27 8.10 19.08
N PRO A 793 -20.49 7.84 20.14
CA PRO A 793 -19.06 7.63 20.03
C PRO A 793 -18.68 6.23 19.49
N ALA A 794 -19.64 5.45 18.98
CA ALA A 794 -19.45 4.18 18.28
C ALA A 794 -20.75 3.86 17.51
N GLN A 795 -20.71 2.88 16.60
CA GLN A 795 -21.94 2.41 15.92
C GLN A 795 -22.99 2.05 16.97
N GLY A 796 -24.23 2.52 16.88
CA GLY A 796 -25.27 2.24 17.88
C GLY A 796 -26.14 1.04 17.52
N SER A 797 -26.70 0.36 18.51
CA SER A 797 -27.84 -0.54 18.33
C SER A 797 -29.13 0.29 18.28
N PRO A 798 -30.03 0.07 17.31
CA PRO A 798 -31.28 0.81 17.22
C PRO A 798 -32.13 0.58 18.48
N PHE A 799 -32.82 1.63 18.93
CA PHE A 799 -33.64 1.59 20.13
C PHE A 799 -35.10 1.99 19.86
N VAL A 800 -35.37 3.30 19.78
CA VAL A 800 -36.71 3.88 19.62
C VAL A 800 -36.61 5.09 18.71
N ALA A 801 -37.55 5.22 17.77
CA ALA A 801 -37.54 6.28 16.75
C ALA A 801 -36.16 6.36 16.06
N ASP A 802 -35.54 7.54 16.03
CA ASP A 802 -34.21 7.83 15.48
C ASP A 802 -33.06 7.69 16.50
N MET A 803 -33.30 7.02 17.63
CA MET A 803 -32.32 6.85 18.71
C MET A 803 -31.65 5.48 18.68
N ALA A 804 -30.39 5.46 19.05
CA ALA A 804 -29.59 4.26 19.24
C ALA A 804 -28.85 4.28 20.58
N TRP A 805 -28.35 3.12 20.99
CA TRP A 805 -27.59 2.95 22.22
C TRP A 805 -26.32 2.14 21.99
N VAL A 806 -25.32 2.32 22.83
CA VAL A 806 -24.12 1.46 22.88
C VAL A 806 -23.60 1.43 24.32
N ALA A 807 -23.12 0.28 24.78
CA ALA A 807 -22.43 0.21 26.07
C ALA A 807 -20.94 -0.07 25.88
N THR A 808 -20.10 0.75 26.49
CA THR A 808 -18.63 0.68 26.41
C THR A 808 -18.06 0.34 27.78
N ILE A 809 -16.87 -0.28 27.81
CA ILE A 809 -16.18 -0.56 29.06
C ILE A 809 -15.19 0.56 29.38
N ASP A 810 -15.12 0.95 30.66
CA ASP A 810 -14.05 1.79 31.21
C ASP A 810 -13.85 3.16 30.54
N GLY A 811 -14.94 3.76 30.03
CA GLY A 811 -14.99 5.16 29.63
C GLY A 811 -15.34 5.36 28.15
N LEU A 812 -14.49 6.14 27.44
CA LEU A 812 -14.69 6.40 26.01
C LEU A 812 -14.37 5.15 25.18
N PRO A 813 -15.20 4.83 24.17
CA PRO A 813 -14.91 3.73 23.28
C PRO A 813 -13.62 3.98 22.52
N ASP A 814 -12.89 2.89 22.31
CA ASP A 814 -11.78 2.81 21.38
C ASP A 814 -12.17 2.08 20.09
N ILE A 815 -11.19 1.94 19.19
CA ILE A 815 -11.34 1.23 17.92
C ILE A 815 -11.80 -0.23 18.05
N THR A 816 -11.54 -0.90 19.17
CA THR A 816 -11.92 -2.29 19.40
C THR A 816 -13.41 -2.45 19.68
N GLU A 817 -14.02 -1.41 20.27
CA GLU A 817 -15.44 -1.34 20.60
C GLU A 817 -16.28 -0.67 19.52
N ARG A 818 -15.68 -0.09 18.46
CA ARG A 818 -16.40 0.68 17.43
C ARG A 818 -17.52 -0.08 16.72
N THR A 819 -17.30 -1.33 16.32
CA THR A 819 -18.20 -2.06 15.41
C THR A 819 -19.12 -3.04 16.14
N ILE A 820 -20.37 -3.16 15.70
CA ILE A 820 -21.34 -4.11 16.28
C ILE A 820 -20.93 -5.56 15.90
N PRO A 821 -20.80 -6.50 16.87
CA PRO A 821 -20.53 -7.90 16.57
C PRO A 821 -21.73 -8.60 15.92
N ALA A 822 -21.49 -9.66 15.13
CA ALA A 822 -22.60 -10.39 14.52
C ALA A 822 -23.36 -11.22 15.57
N ASP A 823 -22.65 -11.83 16.53
CA ASP A 823 -23.24 -12.30 17.79
C ASP A 823 -23.26 -11.17 18.83
N ARG A 824 -24.46 -10.79 19.26
CA ARG A 824 -24.68 -9.68 20.21
C ARG A 824 -24.77 -10.14 21.68
N GLY A 825 -24.53 -11.42 21.97
CA GLY A 825 -24.57 -11.96 23.33
C GLY A 825 -25.86 -11.58 24.07
N ALA A 826 -25.75 -11.22 25.34
CA ALA A 826 -26.88 -10.85 26.20
C ALA A 826 -27.41 -9.40 25.99
N HIS A 827 -27.10 -8.72 24.87
CA HIS A 827 -27.52 -7.32 24.62
C HIS A 827 -29.02 -7.03 24.87
N GLU A 828 -29.90 -8.00 24.65
CA GLU A 828 -31.35 -7.91 24.92
C GLU A 828 -31.65 -7.45 26.35
N GLN A 829 -30.75 -7.75 27.31
CA GLN A 829 -30.90 -7.32 28.70
C GLN A 829 -30.79 -5.80 28.84
N VAL A 830 -29.99 -5.14 28.00
CA VAL A 830 -29.93 -3.66 27.98
C VAL A 830 -31.21 -3.10 27.34
N GLU A 831 -31.67 -3.70 26.24
CA GLU A 831 -32.91 -3.29 25.55
C GLU A 831 -34.12 -3.37 26.48
N LEU A 832 -34.29 -4.49 27.21
CA LEU A 832 -35.36 -4.67 28.19
C LEU A 832 -35.36 -3.60 29.29
N VAL A 833 -34.18 -3.22 29.78
CA VAL A 833 -34.07 -2.18 30.83
C VAL A 833 -34.40 -0.80 30.25
N LEU A 834 -33.92 -0.50 29.04
CA LEU A 834 -34.21 0.75 28.35
C LEU A 834 -35.71 0.87 28.00
N GLU A 835 -36.35 -0.21 27.54
CA GLU A 835 -37.79 -0.28 27.31
C GLU A 835 -38.57 -0.01 28.61
N ALA A 836 -38.20 -0.67 29.72
CA ALA A 836 -38.84 -0.43 31.02
C ALA A 836 -38.67 1.02 31.53
N ILE A 837 -37.55 1.69 31.21
CA ILE A 837 -37.36 3.12 31.50
C ILE A 837 -38.33 3.97 30.66
N LEU A 838 -38.46 3.69 29.36
CA LEU A 838 -39.32 4.46 28.47
C LEU A 838 -40.82 4.30 28.77
N GLU A 839 -41.24 3.07 29.09
CA GLU A 839 -42.64 2.77 29.43
C GLU A 839 -43.03 3.31 30.81
N GLY A 840 -42.03 3.69 31.63
CA GLY A 840 -42.25 4.19 32.99
C GLY A 840 -42.55 3.07 33.99
N ASP A 841 -42.23 1.83 33.64
CA ASP A 841 -42.48 0.62 34.44
C ASP A 841 -41.59 0.54 35.68
N THR A 842 -40.53 1.36 35.74
CA THR A 842 -39.62 1.42 36.88
C THR A 842 -39.19 2.84 37.24
N LEU A 843 -39.08 3.08 38.54
CA LEU A 843 -38.46 4.27 39.13
C LEU A 843 -37.09 3.97 39.75
N ARG A 844 -36.58 2.74 39.55
CA ARG A 844 -35.32 2.23 40.08
C ARG A 844 -34.52 1.48 39.01
N ALA A 845 -34.42 2.09 37.83
CA ALA A 845 -33.68 1.52 36.72
C ALA A 845 -32.17 1.42 37.00
N GLY A 846 -31.61 2.29 37.86
CA GLY A 846 -30.22 2.24 38.27
C GLY A 846 -29.82 0.89 38.87
N ARG A 847 -30.68 0.22 39.64
CA ARG A 847 -30.42 -1.15 40.13
C ARG A 847 -30.28 -2.19 39.01
N LEU A 848 -31.14 -2.09 38.00
CA LEU A 848 -31.09 -2.98 36.83
C LEU A 848 -29.82 -2.74 36.02
N LEU A 849 -29.55 -1.47 35.71
CA LEU A 849 -28.34 -1.02 35.03
C LEU A 849 -27.08 -1.38 35.83
N GLY A 850 -27.14 -1.32 37.15
CA GLY A 850 -26.08 -1.72 38.07
C GLY A 850 -25.78 -3.22 37.95
N GLY A 851 -26.81 -4.06 37.84
CA GLY A 851 -26.67 -5.49 37.52
C GLY A 851 -25.91 -5.73 36.21
N LEU A 852 -26.08 -4.85 35.22
CA LEU A 852 -25.37 -4.84 33.94
C LEU A 852 -23.97 -4.19 34.01
N GLY A 853 -23.53 -3.77 35.19
CA GLY A 853 -22.25 -3.10 35.41
C GLY A 853 -22.20 -1.64 34.94
N VAL A 854 -23.35 -1.02 34.64
CA VAL A 854 -23.44 0.36 34.16
C VAL A 854 -23.35 1.34 35.32
N ARG A 855 -22.31 2.18 35.31
CA ARG A 855 -22.13 3.28 36.28
C ARG A 855 -22.61 4.61 35.74
N TYR A 856 -22.47 4.85 34.44
CA TYR A 856 -22.87 6.13 33.84
C TYR A 856 -23.83 5.89 32.68
N VAL A 857 -24.91 6.67 32.63
CA VAL A 857 -25.77 6.81 31.45
C VAL A 857 -25.51 8.18 30.85
N VAL A 858 -25.04 8.20 29.61
CA VAL A 858 -24.65 9.41 28.89
C VAL A 858 -25.58 9.59 27.70
N ALA A 859 -26.44 10.61 27.78
CA ALA A 859 -27.31 10.99 26.70
C ALA A 859 -26.64 12.07 25.83
N VAL A 860 -26.48 11.79 24.54
CA VAL A 860 -25.69 12.61 23.60
C VAL A 860 -26.62 13.46 22.74
N GLU A 861 -26.47 14.79 22.82
CA GLU A 861 -27.27 15.76 22.07
C GLU A 861 -26.50 16.35 20.87
N ARG A 862 -25.17 16.36 20.91
CA ARG A 862 -24.30 16.97 19.88
C ARG A 862 -23.10 16.08 19.60
N LEU A 863 -22.62 16.11 18.34
CA LEU A 863 -21.41 15.40 17.93
C LEU A 863 -20.16 15.85 18.70
N ALA A 864 -20.02 17.15 18.97
CA ALA A 864 -18.84 17.71 19.63
C ALA A 864 -19.22 18.70 20.75
N PRO A 865 -18.46 18.73 21.86
CA PRO A 865 -18.72 19.63 22.98
C PRO A 865 -18.49 21.12 22.65
N ALA A 866 -19.32 22.03 23.20
CA ALA A 866 -19.12 23.48 23.07
C ALA A 866 -18.05 23.99 24.08
N PRO A 867 -17.10 24.87 23.75
CA PRO A 867 -16.99 25.70 22.55
C PRO A 867 -16.06 25.08 21.48
N PHE A 868 -15.83 23.77 21.50
CA PHE A 868 -14.89 23.14 20.57
C PHE A 868 -15.46 22.96 19.16
N SER A 869 -16.77 23.14 18.99
CA SER A 869 -17.44 23.24 17.69
C SER A 869 -18.12 24.59 17.56
N ASP A 870 -17.89 25.27 16.43
CA ASP A 870 -18.65 26.46 16.02
C ASP A 870 -19.96 26.07 15.30
N ILE A 871 -20.15 24.78 14.99
CA ILE A 871 -21.30 24.26 14.24
C ILE A 871 -22.37 23.77 15.20
N ASP A 872 -23.57 24.33 15.10
CA ASP A 872 -24.74 23.94 15.89
C ASP A 872 -25.51 22.81 15.19
N ASN A 873 -25.13 21.56 15.52
CA ASN A 873 -25.74 20.35 14.98
C ASN A 873 -26.55 19.58 16.03
N ALA A 874 -27.09 20.28 17.04
CA ALA A 874 -27.79 19.64 18.14
C ALA A 874 -29.03 18.86 17.66
N ARG A 875 -29.10 17.58 18.04
CA ARG A 875 -30.27 16.72 17.92
C ARG A 875 -30.85 16.55 19.33
N PRO A 876 -31.94 17.24 19.68
CA PRO A 876 -32.49 17.18 21.02
C PRO A 876 -33.03 15.78 21.32
N LEU A 877 -32.81 15.30 22.54
CA LEU A 877 -33.33 14.03 23.02
C LEU A 877 -34.86 14.07 23.11
N PRO A 878 -35.57 12.95 22.89
CA PRO A 878 -37.00 12.86 23.12
C PRO A 878 -37.36 13.28 24.55
N ALA A 879 -38.34 14.18 24.70
CA ALA A 879 -38.73 14.72 26.00
C ALA A 879 -39.14 13.62 27.00
N ALA A 880 -39.81 12.56 26.50
CA ALA A 880 -40.21 11.41 27.31
C ALA A 880 -38.99 10.68 27.92
N LEU A 881 -37.94 10.42 27.13
CA LEU A 881 -36.72 9.77 27.62
C LEU A 881 -36.02 10.64 28.68
N VAL A 882 -35.97 11.95 28.45
CA VAL A 882 -35.37 12.89 29.39
C VAL A 882 -36.14 12.91 30.72
N GLU A 883 -37.47 12.96 30.66
CA GLU A 883 -38.35 12.96 31.82
C GLU A 883 -38.27 11.64 32.61
N THR A 884 -38.26 10.50 31.93
CA THR A 884 -38.15 9.19 32.60
C THR A 884 -36.78 8.97 33.23
N LEU A 885 -35.70 9.49 32.64
CA LEU A 885 -34.36 9.45 33.25
C LEU A 885 -34.24 10.40 34.45
N ASP A 886 -34.80 11.61 34.36
CA ASP A 886 -34.78 12.60 35.45
C ASP A 886 -35.64 12.18 36.66
N THR A 887 -36.59 11.25 36.48
CA THR A 887 -37.49 10.74 37.54
C THR A 887 -36.98 9.49 38.27
N GLN A 888 -35.88 8.88 37.80
CA GLN A 888 -35.29 7.71 38.46
C GLN A 888 -34.70 8.06 39.83
N LEU A 889 -34.97 7.23 40.84
CA LEU A 889 -34.53 7.48 42.22
C LEU A 889 -33.06 7.16 42.48
N ASP A 890 -32.45 6.36 41.61
CA ASP A 890 -31.10 5.81 41.71
C ASP A 890 -30.15 6.28 40.59
N LEU A 891 -30.60 7.25 39.77
CA LEU A 891 -29.76 7.96 38.81
C LEU A 891 -29.57 9.41 39.25
N ARG A 892 -28.33 9.78 39.57
CA ARG A 892 -27.94 11.13 39.95
C ARG A 892 -27.43 11.90 38.74
N ARG A 893 -28.14 12.94 38.31
CA ARG A 893 -27.66 13.85 37.28
C ARG A 893 -26.42 14.63 37.74
N LEU A 894 -25.35 14.59 36.95
CA LEU A 894 -24.14 15.37 37.21
C LEU A 894 -24.32 16.81 36.69
N ALA A 895 -24.27 17.79 37.58
CA ALA A 895 -24.40 19.21 37.23
C ALA A 895 -23.10 19.80 36.67
N GLY A 896 -23.19 20.75 35.73
CA GLY A 896 -22.03 21.46 35.17
C GLY A 896 -21.40 20.83 33.92
N VAL A 897 -22.04 19.80 33.35
CA VAL A 897 -21.61 19.19 32.09
C VAL A 897 -22.10 20.06 30.91
N ASN A 898 -21.21 20.25 29.96
CA ASN A 898 -21.40 20.90 28.66
C ASN A 898 -22.74 20.58 27.97
N SER A 899 -23.30 21.51 27.19
CA SER A 899 -24.55 21.35 26.45
C SER A 899 -24.55 20.28 25.34
N ALA A 900 -23.49 19.48 25.22
CA ALA A 900 -23.42 18.35 24.29
C ALA A 900 -23.82 17.01 24.92
N LEU A 901 -23.71 16.89 26.25
CA LEU A 901 -23.92 15.64 26.97
C LEU A 901 -24.78 15.87 28.21
N ARG A 902 -25.70 14.95 28.47
CA ARG A 902 -26.38 14.83 29.74
C ARG A 902 -25.94 13.54 30.42
N ILE A 903 -25.29 13.66 31.59
CA ILE A 903 -24.67 12.53 32.29
C ILE A 903 -25.44 12.24 33.57
N TYR A 904 -25.79 10.97 33.75
CA TYR A 904 -26.39 10.41 34.95
C TYR A 904 -25.43 9.39 35.55
N GLU A 905 -25.07 9.55 36.82
CA GLU A 905 -24.34 8.56 37.59
C GLU A 905 -25.31 7.65 38.33
N ASN A 906 -25.19 6.35 38.09
CA ASN A 906 -25.93 5.33 38.81
C ASN A 906 -25.34 5.17 40.22
N THR A 907 -26.14 5.46 41.25
CA THR A 907 -25.70 5.37 42.64
C THR A 907 -25.66 3.93 43.17
N GLU A 908 -26.32 3.00 42.47
CA GLU A 908 -26.44 1.58 42.81
C GLU A 908 -25.65 0.70 41.83
N TRP A 909 -24.58 1.23 41.23
CA TRP A 909 -23.76 0.51 40.26
C TRP A 909 -22.96 -0.63 40.90
N ILE A 910 -22.66 -1.66 40.11
CA ILE A 910 -21.83 -2.80 40.52
C ILE A 910 -20.64 -2.87 39.57
N PRO A 911 -19.39 -3.07 40.05
CA PRO A 911 -18.26 -3.28 39.17
C PRO A 911 -18.47 -4.46 38.22
N VAL A 912 -17.97 -4.36 36.98
CA VAL A 912 -18.08 -5.43 35.97
C VAL A 912 -17.48 -6.75 36.48
N ARG A 913 -16.48 -6.66 37.35
CA ARG A 913 -15.81 -7.77 38.04
C ARG A 913 -15.87 -7.52 39.54
N ALA A 914 -17.01 -7.86 40.13
CA ALA A 914 -17.31 -7.56 41.52
C ALA A 914 -17.07 -8.77 42.43
N ALA A 915 -16.35 -8.55 43.53
CA ALA A 915 -16.37 -9.48 44.66
C ALA A 915 -17.69 -9.28 45.41
N ALA A 916 -18.46 -10.35 45.57
CA ALA A 916 -19.78 -10.32 46.18
C ALA A 916 -19.86 -11.38 47.29
N VAL A 917 -20.25 -10.95 48.49
CA VAL A 917 -20.44 -11.87 49.62
C VAL A 917 -21.85 -12.46 49.53
N SER A 918 -21.94 -13.77 49.27
CA SER A 918 -23.16 -14.61 49.40
C SER A 918 -24.47 -14.03 48.84
N THR A 919 -24.43 -13.30 47.73
CA THR A 919 -25.55 -12.44 47.29
C THR A 919 -26.48 -13.08 46.25
N PHE A 920 -26.07 -14.21 45.64
CA PHE A 920 -26.85 -14.86 44.58
C PHE A 920 -27.56 -16.16 45.02
N ASP A 921 -27.44 -16.57 46.29
CA ASP A 921 -28.11 -17.76 46.82
C ASP A 921 -29.60 -17.54 47.18
N GLU A 922 -30.09 -16.29 47.18
CA GLU A 922 -31.46 -15.91 47.58
C GLU A 922 -32.49 -15.93 46.42
N GLY A 923 -32.50 -16.95 45.56
CA GLY A 923 -33.58 -17.15 44.57
C GLY A 923 -33.72 -16.05 43.49
N ARG A 924 -32.66 -15.25 43.26
CA ARG A 924 -32.61 -14.21 42.23
C ARG A 924 -32.24 -14.86 40.90
N THR A 925 -33.24 -15.03 40.03
CA THR A 925 -33.08 -15.72 38.74
C THR A 925 -32.97 -14.74 37.60
N SER A 926 -33.76 -13.66 37.62
CA SER A 926 -33.81 -12.66 36.55
C SER A 926 -33.12 -11.35 36.94
N LEU A 927 -32.73 -10.56 35.92
CA LEU A 927 -32.23 -9.20 36.12
C LEU A 927 -33.26 -8.30 36.86
N PHE A 928 -34.55 -8.48 36.58
CA PHE A 928 -35.62 -7.67 37.17
C PHE A 928 -35.84 -7.91 38.67
N ASP A 929 -35.38 -9.05 39.19
CA ASP A 929 -35.45 -9.37 40.62
C ASP A 929 -34.63 -8.36 41.47
N LEU A 930 -33.64 -7.69 40.86
CA LEU A 930 -32.81 -6.67 41.50
C LEU A 930 -33.56 -5.41 41.92
N GLN A 931 -34.74 -5.14 41.33
CA GLN A 931 -35.57 -4.00 41.76
C GLN A 931 -36.02 -4.17 43.20
N VAL A 932 -36.38 -5.41 43.57
CA VAL A 932 -36.86 -5.77 44.91
C VAL A 932 -35.70 -5.97 45.86
N ALA A 933 -34.66 -6.72 45.45
CA ALA A 933 -33.53 -7.08 46.29
C ALA A 933 -32.18 -6.72 45.61
N PRO A 934 -31.57 -5.56 45.94
CA PRO A 934 -30.31 -5.14 45.32
C PRO A 934 -29.13 -6.00 45.79
N ILE A 935 -28.05 -6.00 45.01
CA ILE A 935 -26.76 -6.57 45.40
C ILE A 935 -25.99 -5.49 46.16
N THR A 936 -25.64 -5.76 47.42
CA THR A 936 -24.96 -4.79 48.29
C THR A 936 -23.55 -5.25 48.66
N GLY A 937 -22.64 -4.30 48.93
CA GLY A 937 -21.30 -4.59 49.45
C GLY A 937 -20.32 -5.13 48.42
N THR A 938 -20.47 -4.73 47.16
CA THR A 938 -19.59 -5.14 46.06
C THR A 938 -18.35 -4.26 45.99
N ILE A 939 -17.21 -4.88 45.68
CA ILE A 939 -15.94 -4.19 45.45
C ILE A 939 -15.28 -4.68 44.16
N GLY A 940 -14.65 -3.78 43.41
CA GLY A 940 -13.83 -4.13 42.25
C GLY A 940 -12.48 -4.70 42.73
N ILE A 941 -12.14 -5.90 42.29
CA ILE A 941 -10.96 -6.63 42.80
C ILE A 941 -10.00 -7.14 41.73
N LEU A 942 -10.43 -7.20 40.46
CA LEU A 942 -9.61 -7.68 39.35
C LEU A 942 -9.33 -6.53 38.38
N VAL A 943 -8.05 -6.30 38.10
CA VAL A 943 -7.54 -5.28 37.18
C VAL A 943 -6.76 -5.97 36.07
N GLY A 944 -6.83 -5.43 34.86
CA GLY A 944 -6.15 -5.98 33.69
C GLY A 944 -6.77 -5.44 32.42
N GLU A 945 -6.21 -5.87 31.29
CA GLU A 945 -6.56 -5.40 29.95
C GLU A 945 -6.85 -6.59 29.04
N GLY A 946 -7.59 -6.35 27.96
CA GLY A 946 -7.99 -7.38 27.00
C GLY A 946 -8.68 -8.54 27.70
N THR A 947 -8.16 -9.76 27.56
CA THR A 947 -8.81 -10.97 28.06
C THR A 947 -8.19 -11.60 29.30
N ARG A 948 -7.36 -10.86 30.04
CA ARG A 948 -6.68 -11.38 31.24
C ARG A 948 -6.67 -10.36 32.37
N TYR A 949 -7.21 -10.75 33.51
CA TYR A 949 -7.32 -9.91 34.70
C TYR A 949 -6.72 -10.65 35.89
N ALA A 950 -6.04 -9.90 36.75
CA ALA A 950 -5.43 -10.42 37.96
C ALA A 950 -5.79 -9.56 39.17
N GLY A 951 -5.76 -10.17 40.35
CA GLY A 951 -6.03 -9.48 41.60
C GLY A 951 -6.07 -10.45 42.77
N ILE A 952 -6.62 -10.01 43.89
CA ILE A 952 -6.72 -10.82 45.10
C ILE A 952 -8.20 -10.99 45.44
N ILE A 953 -8.65 -12.24 45.54
CA ILE A 953 -10.01 -12.58 45.99
C ILE A 953 -9.95 -12.90 47.50
N PRO A 954 -10.74 -12.23 48.35
CA PRO A 954 -10.82 -12.58 49.77
C PRO A 954 -11.48 -13.95 50.03
N ASP A 955 -11.15 -14.58 51.16
CA ASP A 955 -11.72 -15.87 51.58
C ASP A 955 -13.25 -15.83 51.65
N GLY A 956 -13.91 -16.81 51.03
CA GLY A 956 -15.36 -16.99 51.10
C GLY A 956 -16.18 -16.01 50.24
N VAL A 957 -15.53 -15.26 49.34
CA VAL A 957 -16.20 -14.30 48.45
C VAL A 957 -16.36 -14.88 47.05
N GLU A 958 -17.54 -14.72 46.46
CA GLU A 958 -17.80 -15.10 45.08
C GLU A 958 -17.41 -13.96 44.12
N LEU A 959 -16.97 -14.29 42.92
CA LEU A 959 -16.69 -13.32 41.87
C LEU A 959 -17.84 -13.26 40.88
N PHE A 960 -18.59 -12.16 40.88
CA PHE A 960 -19.59 -11.85 39.86
C PHE A 960 -18.93 -11.16 38.67
N VAL A 961 -19.09 -11.73 37.48
CA VAL A 961 -18.62 -11.15 36.23
C VAL A 961 -19.84 -10.76 35.40
N ALA A 962 -20.12 -9.47 35.34
CA ALA A 962 -21.22 -8.88 34.59
C ALA A 962 -20.88 -8.90 33.08
N GLN A 963 -20.70 -10.06 32.49
CA GLN A 963 -20.49 -10.26 31.05
C GLN A 963 -21.32 -11.45 30.58
N THR A 964 -21.68 -11.49 29.30
CA THR A 964 -22.43 -12.61 28.71
C THR A 964 -21.79 -13.94 29.11
N ALA A 965 -22.60 -14.83 29.68
CA ALA A 965 -22.10 -16.11 30.18
C ALA A 965 -21.53 -16.96 29.04
N ASP A 966 -20.26 -17.33 29.15
CA ASP A 966 -19.58 -18.17 28.17
C ASP A 966 -18.67 -19.24 28.81
N GLY A 967 -18.52 -20.35 28.09
CA GLY A 967 -17.66 -21.46 28.48
C GLY A 967 -16.17 -21.12 28.53
N GLY A 968 -15.71 -20.12 27.78
CA GLY A 968 -14.29 -19.77 27.60
C GLY A 968 -13.64 -19.06 28.80
N TRP A 969 -14.43 -18.42 29.66
CA TRP A 969 -13.93 -17.77 30.88
C TRP A 969 -13.59 -18.78 31.97
N ARG A 970 -12.41 -18.62 32.56
CA ARG A 970 -11.89 -19.42 33.67
C ARG A 970 -11.28 -18.52 34.73
N LEU A 971 -11.58 -18.82 35.98
CA LEU A 971 -10.96 -18.18 37.13
C LEU A 971 -10.09 -19.20 37.84
N GLU A 972 -8.81 -18.86 38.01
CA GLU A 972 -7.85 -19.63 38.80
C GLU A 972 -7.54 -18.83 40.07
N VAL A 973 -7.73 -19.44 41.24
CA VAL A 973 -7.43 -18.82 42.55
C VAL A 973 -6.40 -19.70 43.26
N ALA A 974 -5.24 -19.13 43.59
CA ALA A 974 -4.12 -19.83 44.21
C ALA A 974 -3.73 -21.14 43.49
N GLY A 975 -3.83 -21.17 42.16
CA GLY A 975 -3.50 -22.35 41.34
C GLY A 975 -4.66 -23.35 41.13
N VAL A 976 -5.86 -23.08 41.66
CA VAL A 976 -7.03 -23.96 41.56
C VAL A 976 -8.14 -23.30 40.77
N GLU A 977 -8.71 -24.01 39.79
CA GLU A 977 -9.82 -23.51 38.98
C GLU A 977 -11.12 -23.46 39.82
N ALA A 978 -11.75 -22.29 39.87
CA ALA A 978 -12.99 -22.07 40.60
C ALA A 978 -14.21 -22.63 39.84
N ALA A 979 -15.22 -23.11 40.58
CA ALA A 979 -16.48 -23.51 39.98
C ALA A 979 -17.23 -22.29 39.41
N LYS A 980 -18.04 -22.47 38.37
CA LYS A 980 -18.85 -21.39 37.80
C LYS A 980 -20.33 -21.75 37.71
N ARG A 981 -21.19 -20.76 37.91
CA ARG A 981 -22.65 -20.84 37.77
C ARG A 981 -23.18 -19.66 36.97
N ARG A 982 -24.32 -19.85 36.29
CA ARG A 982 -25.04 -18.76 35.61
C ARG A 982 -25.87 -18.01 36.65
N SER A 983 -25.86 -16.68 36.58
CA SER A 983 -26.55 -15.78 37.50
C SER A 983 -27.32 -14.71 36.73
N LEU A 984 -28.48 -14.28 37.25
CA LEU A 984 -29.36 -13.28 36.62
C LEU A 984 -29.76 -13.64 35.17
N ASP A 985 -29.82 -14.93 34.84
CA ASP A 985 -30.09 -15.46 33.49
C ASP A 985 -29.12 -15.04 32.38
N TRP A 986 -28.10 -14.21 32.62
CA TRP A 986 -27.19 -13.76 31.55
C TRP A 986 -25.71 -13.71 31.93
N ALA A 987 -25.37 -13.59 33.22
CA ALA A 987 -24.01 -13.39 33.71
C ALA A 987 -23.40 -14.66 34.32
N THR A 988 -22.10 -14.62 34.65
CA THR A 988 -21.38 -15.74 35.29
C THR A 988 -20.89 -15.35 36.68
N THR A 989 -21.15 -16.19 37.67
CA THR A 989 -20.55 -16.11 39.01
C THR A 989 -19.57 -17.26 39.22
N PHE A 990 -18.37 -16.96 39.69
CA PHE A 990 -17.36 -17.94 40.08
C PHE A 990 -17.33 -18.12 41.60
N VAL A 991 -17.24 -19.38 42.03
CA VAL A 991 -17.25 -19.81 43.43
C VAL A 991 -15.91 -20.49 43.74
N PRO A 992 -14.96 -19.78 44.39
CA PRO A 992 -13.67 -20.34 44.79
C PRO A 992 -13.84 -21.48 45.81
N SER A 993 -13.10 -22.58 45.62
CA SER A 993 -13.29 -23.82 46.41
C SER A 993 -12.49 -23.90 47.72
N ALA A 994 -11.42 -23.11 47.92
CA ALA A 994 -10.64 -23.10 49.18
C ALA A 994 -9.72 -21.88 49.30
N GLY A 995 -9.95 -21.04 50.32
CA GLY A 995 -9.09 -19.88 50.67
C GLY A 995 -9.10 -18.76 49.63
N GLY A 996 -9.00 -17.52 50.09
CA GLY A 996 -8.72 -16.37 49.25
C GLY A 996 -7.25 -16.37 48.83
N GLY A 997 -6.93 -15.61 47.78
CA GLY A 997 -5.58 -15.60 47.23
C GLY A 997 -5.47 -14.87 45.91
N GLU A 998 -4.29 -14.95 45.32
CA GLU A 998 -4.01 -14.42 44.00
C GLU A 998 -4.89 -15.13 42.96
N ALA A 999 -5.65 -14.33 42.22
CA ALA A 999 -6.66 -14.80 41.30
C ALA A 999 -6.38 -14.27 39.89
N VAL A 1000 -6.52 -15.15 38.90
CA VAL A 1000 -6.37 -14.81 37.48
C VAL A 1000 -7.64 -15.24 36.74
N LEU A 1001 -8.36 -14.27 36.20
CA LEU A 1001 -9.49 -14.48 35.29
C LEU A 1001 -8.99 -14.35 33.86
N ALA A 1002 -9.15 -15.38 33.04
CA ALA A 1002 -8.71 -15.38 31.65
C ALA A 1002 -9.75 -15.99 30.70
N TYR A 1003 -9.83 -15.45 29.49
CA TYR A 1003 -10.62 -16.03 28.40
C TYR A 1003 -9.75 -16.93 27.52
N THR A 1004 -10.21 -18.16 27.29
CA THR A 1004 -9.53 -19.11 26.40
C THR A 1004 -10.17 -19.14 25.02
N THR A 1005 -9.44 -18.66 24.01
CA THR A 1005 -9.91 -18.68 22.62
C THR A 1005 -9.82 -20.11 22.04
N PRO A 1006 -10.90 -20.64 21.44
CA PRO A 1006 -10.87 -21.94 20.79
C PRO A 1006 -9.83 -22.04 19.66
N ARG A 1007 -9.08 -23.16 19.62
CA ARG A 1007 -8.00 -23.39 18.62
C ARG A 1007 -8.47 -23.28 17.16
N TRP A 1008 -9.72 -23.66 16.88
CA TRP A 1008 -10.25 -23.57 15.51
C TRP A 1008 -10.42 -22.12 15.05
N LYS A 1009 -10.75 -21.18 15.94
CA LYS A 1009 -10.83 -19.75 15.61
C LYS A 1009 -9.45 -19.18 15.28
N GLN A 1010 -8.43 -19.57 16.03
CA GLN A 1010 -7.04 -19.21 15.73
C GLN A 1010 -6.59 -19.78 14.36
N LEU A 1011 -6.97 -21.03 14.04
CA LEU A 1011 -6.69 -21.61 12.73
C LEU A 1011 -7.33 -20.82 11.59
N VAL A 1012 -8.58 -20.36 11.77
CA VAL A 1012 -9.27 -19.50 10.78
C VAL A 1012 -8.52 -18.20 10.55
N VAL A 1013 -8.05 -17.54 11.61
CA VAL A 1013 -7.23 -16.32 11.50
C VAL A 1013 -5.93 -16.59 10.75
N ILE A 1014 -5.25 -17.71 11.03
CA ILE A 1014 -4.03 -18.11 10.31
C ILE A 1014 -4.32 -18.34 8.82
N VAL A 1015 -5.40 -19.05 8.48
CA VAL A 1015 -5.80 -19.29 7.08
C VAL A 1015 -6.08 -17.98 6.36
N GLN A 1016 -6.76 -17.03 7.02
CA GLN A 1016 -7.01 -15.71 6.49
C GLN A 1016 -5.71 -14.93 6.22
N LEU A 1017 -4.74 -14.96 7.14
CA LEU A 1017 -3.44 -14.32 6.94
C LEU A 1017 -2.69 -14.92 5.75
N LEU A 1018 -2.71 -16.24 5.60
CA LEU A 1018 -2.12 -16.92 4.44
C LEU A 1018 -2.81 -16.51 3.14
N ALA A 1019 -4.14 -16.35 3.16
CA ALA A 1019 -4.89 -15.84 2.01
C ALA A 1019 -4.53 -14.37 1.70
N LEU A 1020 -4.36 -13.52 2.71
CA LEU A 1020 -3.93 -12.12 2.55
C LEU A 1020 -2.52 -12.05 1.94
N ILE A 1021 -1.57 -12.83 2.48
CA ILE A 1021 -0.21 -12.92 1.93
C ILE A 1021 -0.23 -13.47 0.51
N GLY A 1022 -1.05 -14.49 0.24
CA GLY A 1022 -1.19 -15.11 -1.07
C GLY A 1022 -1.79 -14.15 -2.10
N THR A 1023 -2.83 -13.40 -1.76
CA THR A 1023 -3.46 -12.41 -2.63
C THR A 1023 -2.55 -11.22 -2.89
N VAL A 1024 -1.87 -10.68 -1.88
CA VAL A 1024 -0.84 -9.65 -2.05
C VAL A 1024 0.29 -10.17 -2.94
N SER A 1025 0.78 -11.38 -2.70
CA SER A 1025 1.81 -12.02 -3.52
C SER A 1025 1.35 -12.22 -4.96
N MET A 1026 0.08 -12.56 -5.20
CA MET A 1026 -0.48 -12.74 -6.53
C MET A 1026 -0.69 -11.40 -7.24
N ALA A 1027 -1.14 -10.37 -6.52
CA ALA A 1027 -1.23 -9.01 -7.05
C ALA A 1027 0.16 -8.48 -7.43
N VAL A 1028 1.16 -8.70 -6.56
CA VAL A 1028 2.58 -8.38 -6.82
C VAL A 1028 3.12 -9.21 -7.99
N ARG A 1029 2.82 -10.52 -8.07
CA ARG A 1029 3.21 -11.38 -9.19
C ARG A 1029 2.56 -10.98 -10.50
N ARG A 1030 1.31 -10.52 -10.51
CA ARG A 1030 0.64 -10.00 -11.70
C ARG A 1030 1.19 -8.66 -12.14
N LEU A 1031 1.47 -7.79 -11.18
CA LEU A 1031 2.26 -6.60 -11.45
C LEU A 1031 3.55 -7.06 -12.15
N ILE A 1032 4.29 -8.03 -11.59
CA ILE A 1032 5.57 -8.61 -12.06
C ILE A 1032 5.50 -9.40 -13.38
N GLY A 1033 4.40 -10.06 -13.69
CA GLY A 1033 4.29 -11.07 -14.75
C GLY A 1033 3.54 -10.62 -16.00
N GLY A 1034 3.01 -9.39 -16.04
CA GLY A 1034 2.45 -8.84 -17.27
C GLY A 1034 3.54 -8.66 -18.31
N ARG A 1035 3.48 -9.49 -19.37
CA ARG A 1035 4.40 -9.68 -20.51
C ARG A 1035 5.44 -10.80 -20.34
N ARG A 1036 4.94 -12.03 -20.32
CA ARG A 1036 5.49 -13.06 -21.22
C ARG A 1036 4.63 -13.10 -22.46
#